data_AF-A0A7X7SDI8-F1
#
_entry.id   AF-A0A7X7SDI8-F1
#
_cell.length_a   1.000
_cell.length_b   1.000
_cell.length_c   1.000
_cell.angle_alpha   90.00
_cell.angle_beta   90.00
_cell.angle_gamma   90.00
#
_symmetry.space_group_name_H-M   'P 1'
#
loop_
_entity.id
_entity.type
_entity.pdbx_description
1 polymer ?
#
loop_
_entity_poly.entity_id
_entity_poly.type
_entity_poly.pdbx_seq_one_letter_code
_entity_poly.pdbx_strand_id
1 'polypeptide(L)'
;MNSKKILLLSFTLLSLVGCNSLGTKEELVARIGSEKVYLSDVELSQKLANAEKKSARFADIFNQVILNEGMAAVARTTYPGIASKVDDDLKRMDNRLMTMVYQQYHVLEMFGFKQSEVEKYYEANKDSFPMDSTQTFNDIRKSVAQKLFIEANADSVNRFIEQNLSNFSEPALAELYFFKSDTKKESSKIESAILAKTPIDSIKGVNRTVVNEKIYHELTALKELKPFIFGDSALPVDSVPKTIAVVDSLNDSTFYTVQMISRKETKAAVLEEHLADLHRMFIDNYTRDMMRESYRRFEKKYDVVKQPISDAEAKKYYDSHIELYKTLPGYSLYHIEHSDSAILKKDVLDQVSSLDDFKKKATELSQNTFTKEQEGLVGSVKKSHSMPYGIGLVPQVFDEFTGKPAGTISSIIKAPKTQKYHVFYLEKEIPAEPKSFDRVRSTVLNEIANDDNLKLDSSFVLVTAQGKPLVRESDLIALRNEIPESQRVAFNRTRLIDFLTQWAVYAMEAKSFDLDQSWEYKAFVRQTRRDLTNQYFKDSLRLKKEFSDEDLKTVFDQVGAKIAPTATFEELIPQLKIYLKTPEIVLKREYYFNMDAYRSFADFEAARGMVFRNISSIEESNQWKRLERDMWSKYKVTVFNSKMPALKTIFSSDSLFLEAEQFYNNRKLNEARANYELIRSLYPDNEAAYKKATFEIATIDNENESYNNAESEYRVYYSLWPTDPNSEKALFSRAFVLSENLKNDSLALPLFKDFITKYPKSELKESVEWLIKNIESNGKLAQELVEKISKIEETDSLGSISDKKAE
;
A
#
# COMPACT_ATOMS: atom_id res chain seq x y z
N MET A 1 -69.13 -44.80 -7.09
CA MET A 1 -67.68 -45.10 -7.11
C MET A 1 -66.91 -43.81 -7.35
N ASN A 2 -65.89 -43.55 -6.53
CA ASN A 2 -64.97 -42.39 -6.49
C ASN A 2 -64.45 -41.97 -7.88
N SER A 3 -64.10 -40.70 -8.18
CA SER A 3 -63.89 -39.51 -7.35
C SER A 3 -63.67 -38.26 -8.21
N LYS A 4 -64.25 -37.15 -7.73
CA LYS A 4 -63.69 -35.79 -7.60
C LYS A 4 -63.27 -34.97 -8.84
N LYS A 5 -64.15 -33.99 -9.08
CA LYS A 5 -63.98 -32.53 -9.01
C LYS A 5 -63.52 -31.78 -10.27
N ILE A 6 -64.36 -30.79 -10.54
CA ILE A 6 -64.54 -30.00 -11.74
C ILE A 6 -63.77 -28.69 -11.66
N LEU A 7 -63.39 -28.30 -12.86
CA LEU A 7 -62.78 -27.10 -13.37
C LEU A 7 -63.68 -25.85 -13.22
N LEU A 8 -63.01 -24.71 -13.00
CA LEU A 8 -63.17 -23.45 -13.75
C LEU A 8 -64.05 -22.29 -13.21
N LEU A 9 -63.33 -21.16 -13.07
CA LEU A 9 -63.65 -19.77 -13.45
C LEU A 9 -64.52 -18.88 -12.53
N SER A 10 -63.91 -17.84 -11.94
CA SER A 10 -64.08 -16.46 -12.40
C SER A 10 -63.35 -15.41 -11.53
N PHE A 11 -62.85 -14.40 -12.24
CA PHE A 11 -62.42 -13.06 -11.87
C PHE A 11 -62.83 -12.52 -10.48
N THR A 12 -61.83 -12.08 -9.72
CA THR A 12 -61.91 -10.84 -8.92
C THR A 12 -60.60 -10.09 -9.02
N LEU A 13 -60.67 -8.90 -9.63
CA LEU A 13 -59.73 -7.81 -9.40
C LEU A 13 -59.67 -7.55 -7.88
N LEU A 14 -58.53 -7.84 -7.28
CA LEU A 14 -58.12 -7.24 -6.02
C LEU A 14 -56.86 -6.44 -6.33
N SER A 15 -56.98 -5.14 -6.10
CA SER A 15 -55.90 -4.17 -6.01
C SER A 15 -54.81 -4.69 -5.07
N LEU A 16 -53.81 -5.38 -5.63
CA LEU A 16 -52.51 -5.56 -5.02
C LEU A 16 -51.76 -4.24 -5.13
N VAL A 17 -52.12 -3.27 -4.29
CA VAL A 17 -51.10 -2.37 -3.73
C VAL A 17 -50.27 -3.27 -2.83
N GLY A 18 -49.36 -4.01 -3.46
CA GLY A 18 -48.42 -4.85 -2.76
C GLY A 18 -47.59 -3.96 -1.86
N CYS A 19 -47.65 -4.22 -0.57
CA CYS A 19 -46.55 -3.94 0.34
C CYS A 19 -45.29 -4.60 -0.24
N ASN A 20 -44.62 -3.94 -1.19
CA ASN A 20 -43.28 -4.26 -1.70
C ASN A 20 -42.23 -3.79 -0.68
N SER A 21 -42.45 -4.08 0.59
CA SER A 21 -41.53 -3.80 1.67
C SER A 21 -40.93 -5.11 2.15
N LEU A 22 -39.59 -5.18 2.14
CA LEU A 22 -38.71 -6.24 2.64
C LEU A 22 -38.33 -7.32 1.60
N GLY A 23 -37.28 -7.01 0.85
CA GLY A 23 -36.55 -7.91 -0.05
C GLY A 23 -36.75 -7.54 -1.51
N THR A 24 -36.07 -6.49 -1.98
CA THR A 24 -36.00 -6.21 -3.42
C THR A 24 -35.52 -7.47 -4.12
N LYS A 25 -36.32 -7.98 -5.06
CA LYS A 25 -35.92 -9.11 -5.91
C LYS A 25 -34.66 -8.67 -6.67
N GLU A 26 -33.51 -9.19 -6.28
CA GLU A 26 -32.24 -8.83 -6.92
C GLU A 26 -32.32 -9.14 -8.42
N GLU A 27 -31.98 -8.16 -9.25
CA GLU A 27 -32.04 -8.30 -10.70
C GLU A 27 -30.96 -9.27 -11.18
N LEU A 28 -31.36 -10.32 -11.89
CA LEU A 28 -30.42 -11.29 -12.47
C LEU A 28 -29.77 -10.67 -13.71
N VAL A 29 -28.44 -10.52 -13.67
CA VAL A 29 -27.66 -9.96 -14.77
C VAL A 29 -27.14 -11.06 -15.70
N ALA A 30 -26.57 -12.12 -15.14
CA ALA A 30 -26.00 -13.21 -15.93
C ALA A 30 -26.12 -14.57 -15.24
N ARG A 31 -25.94 -15.63 -16.02
CA ARG A 31 -25.83 -17.01 -15.55
C ARG A 31 -24.61 -17.68 -16.15
N ILE A 32 -23.87 -18.42 -15.32
CA ILE A 32 -22.67 -19.18 -15.70
C ILE A 32 -22.92 -20.63 -15.31
N GLY A 33 -23.34 -21.45 -16.26
CA GLY A 33 -23.86 -22.79 -15.95
C GLY A 33 -25.10 -22.72 -15.03
N SER A 34 -24.96 -23.14 -13.78
CA SER A 34 -26.03 -23.04 -12.76
C SER A 34 -25.92 -21.82 -11.84
N GLU A 35 -24.78 -21.11 -11.88
CA GLU A 35 -24.50 -19.99 -11.00
C GLU A 35 -25.14 -18.70 -11.50
N LYS A 36 -25.53 -17.83 -10.56
CA LYS A 36 -26.24 -16.58 -10.82
C LYS A 36 -25.37 -15.39 -10.45
N VAL A 37 -25.35 -14.39 -11.31
CA VAL A 37 -24.73 -13.09 -11.04
C VAL A 37 -25.83 -12.03 -11.05
N TYR A 38 -25.94 -11.28 -9.96
CA TYR A 38 -26.96 -10.24 -9.78
C TYR A 38 -26.39 -8.85 -10.09
N LEU A 39 -27.27 -7.89 -10.35
CA LEU A 39 -26.89 -6.49 -10.56
C LEU A 39 -26.09 -5.92 -9.38
N SER A 40 -26.50 -6.27 -8.16
CA SER A 40 -25.83 -5.89 -6.93
C SER A 40 -24.37 -6.36 -6.86
N ASP A 41 -24.02 -7.51 -7.47
CA ASP A 41 -22.64 -8.00 -7.52
C ASP A 41 -21.75 -7.10 -8.39
N VAL A 42 -22.33 -6.60 -9.49
CA VAL A 42 -21.67 -5.69 -10.44
C VAL A 42 -21.59 -4.28 -9.86
N GLU A 43 -22.68 -3.76 -9.28
CA GLU A 43 -22.73 -2.42 -8.68
C GLU A 43 -21.81 -2.30 -7.46
N LEU A 44 -21.72 -3.34 -6.62
CA LEU A 44 -20.76 -3.36 -5.52
C LEU A 44 -19.32 -3.22 -6.03
N SER A 45 -18.95 -4.03 -7.03
CA SER A 45 -17.62 -4.01 -7.62
C SER A 45 -17.32 -2.67 -8.32
N GLN A 46 -18.31 -2.10 -9.01
CA GLN A 46 -18.24 -0.76 -9.61
C GLN A 46 -17.98 0.32 -8.55
N LYS A 47 -18.73 0.31 -7.44
CA LYS A 47 -18.58 1.29 -6.35
C LYS A 47 -17.21 1.21 -5.70
N LEU A 48 -16.74 0.00 -5.37
CA LEU A 48 -15.41 -0.20 -4.79
C LEU A 48 -14.29 0.27 -5.73
N ALA A 49 -14.50 0.17 -7.05
CA ALA A 49 -13.56 0.67 -8.04
C ALA A 49 -13.72 2.16 -8.37
N ASN A 50 -14.78 2.83 -7.90
CA ASN A 50 -15.17 4.19 -8.30
C ASN A 50 -15.21 4.35 -9.83
N ALA A 51 -15.90 3.45 -10.52
CA ALA A 51 -16.01 3.44 -11.98
C ALA A 51 -17.37 3.99 -12.47
N GLU A 52 -17.34 4.78 -13.54
CA GLU A 52 -18.55 5.24 -14.22
C GLU A 52 -19.13 4.13 -15.10
N LYS A 53 -20.46 3.92 -15.08
CA LYS A 53 -21.15 2.83 -15.81
C LYS A 53 -21.00 2.89 -17.34
N LYS A 54 -20.66 4.05 -17.91
CA LYS A 54 -20.41 4.22 -19.36
C LYS A 54 -18.94 4.04 -19.75
N SER A 55 -18.05 3.85 -18.79
CA SER A 55 -16.60 3.77 -19.04
C SER A 55 -16.18 2.37 -19.48
N ALA A 56 -15.06 2.28 -20.20
CA ALA A 56 -14.39 1.01 -20.49
C ALA A 56 -14.04 0.24 -19.20
N ARG A 57 -13.70 0.98 -18.13
CA ARG A 57 -13.42 0.41 -16.80
C ARG A 57 -14.62 -0.34 -16.22
N PHE A 58 -15.85 0.12 -16.44
CA PHE A 58 -17.04 -0.63 -16.01
C PHE A 58 -17.24 -1.92 -16.81
N ALA A 59 -16.93 -1.91 -18.11
CA ALA A 59 -16.91 -3.12 -18.92
C ALA A 59 -15.89 -4.14 -18.39
N ASP A 60 -14.70 -3.69 -18.00
CA ASP A 60 -13.68 -4.56 -17.39
C ASP A 60 -14.15 -5.14 -16.06
N ILE A 61 -14.76 -4.33 -15.19
CA ILE A 61 -15.32 -4.78 -13.91
C ILE A 61 -16.41 -5.83 -14.13
N PHE A 62 -17.34 -5.57 -15.04
CA PHE A 62 -18.39 -6.52 -15.38
C PHE A 62 -17.79 -7.85 -15.84
N ASN A 63 -16.85 -7.82 -16.80
CA ASN A 63 -16.18 -9.02 -17.29
C ASN A 63 -15.40 -9.76 -16.16
N GLN A 64 -14.76 -9.03 -15.25
CA GLN A 64 -14.05 -9.60 -14.11
C GLN A 64 -14.99 -10.28 -13.11
N VAL A 65 -16.16 -9.70 -12.82
CA VAL A 65 -17.17 -10.32 -11.96
C VAL A 65 -17.65 -11.64 -12.56
N ILE A 66 -17.93 -11.65 -13.86
CA ILE A 66 -18.34 -12.88 -14.58
C ILE A 66 -17.21 -13.91 -14.56
N LEU A 67 -15.98 -13.52 -14.90
CA LEU A 67 -14.82 -14.42 -14.89
C LEU A 67 -14.61 -15.03 -13.50
N ASN A 68 -14.58 -14.21 -12.46
CA ASN A 68 -14.36 -14.68 -11.10
C ASN A 68 -15.46 -15.65 -10.65
N GLU A 69 -16.72 -15.42 -11.04
CA GLU A 69 -17.83 -16.32 -10.67
C GLU A 69 -17.72 -17.65 -11.45
N GLY A 70 -17.31 -17.60 -12.71
CA GLY A 70 -17.00 -18.80 -13.50
C GLY A 70 -15.88 -19.63 -12.86
N MET A 71 -14.78 -18.99 -12.44
CA MET A 71 -13.70 -19.67 -11.73
C MET A 71 -14.17 -20.28 -10.40
N ALA A 72 -15.04 -19.60 -9.66
CA ALA A 72 -15.54 -20.11 -8.41
C ALA A 72 -16.49 -21.31 -8.61
N ALA A 73 -17.30 -21.31 -9.67
CA ALA A 73 -18.13 -22.45 -10.06
C ALA A 73 -17.27 -23.72 -10.28
N VAL A 74 -16.11 -23.54 -10.89
CA VAL A 74 -15.19 -24.63 -11.26
C VAL A 74 -14.52 -25.21 -10.06
N ALA A 75 -13.99 -24.32 -9.22
CA ALA A 75 -13.41 -24.69 -7.95
C ALA A 75 -14.37 -25.56 -7.15
N ARG A 76 -15.65 -25.15 -7.05
CA ARG A 76 -16.70 -25.92 -6.36
C ARG A 76 -16.93 -27.30 -6.97
N THR A 77 -16.96 -27.41 -8.31
CA THR A 77 -17.16 -28.70 -8.99
C THR A 77 -15.93 -29.62 -8.95
N THR A 78 -14.72 -29.05 -8.98
CA THR A 78 -13.46 -29.81 -9.10
C THR A 78 -12.88 -30.17 -7.73
N TYR A 79 -13.19 -29.39 -6.69
CA TYR A 79 -12.67 -29.54 -5.33
C TYR A 79 -13.80 -29.40 -4.30
N PRO A 80 -14.55 -30.48 -4.01
CA PRO A 80 -15.76 -30.40 -3.19
C PRO A 80 -15.53 -29.91 -1.75
N GLY A 81 -14.32 -30.05 -1.21
CA GLY A 81 -13.97 -29.54 0.13
C GLY A 81 -13.82 -28.02 0.24
N ILE A 82 -13.74 -27.29 -0.88
CA ILE A 82 -13.56 -25.83 -0.85
C ILE A 82 -14.79 -25.14 -0.24
N ALA A 83 -15.99 -25.58 -0.59
CA ALA A 83 -17.22 -24.93 -0.14
C ALA A 83 -17.32 -24.86 1.40
N SER A 84 -17.01 -25.95 2.10
CA SER A 84 -17.03 -26.00 3.56
C SER A 84 -16.02 -25.02 4.18
N LYS A 85 -14.79 -24.97 3.65
CA LYS A 85 -13.75 -24.05 4.13
C LYS A 85 -14.18 -22.59 3.94
N VAL A 86 -14.73 -22.27 2.77
CA VAL A 86 -15.23 -20.93 2.46
C VAL A 86 -16.39 -20.54 3.38
N ASP A 87 -17.33 -21.45 3.66
CA ASP A 87 -18.44 -21.18 4.57
C ASP A 87 -17.96 -20.89 6.00
N ASP A 88 -16.95 -21.63 6.48
CA ASP A 88 -16.40 -21.39 7.82
C ASP A 88 -15.65 -20.06 7.91
N ASP A 89 -14.93 -19.67 6.86
CA ASP A 89 -14.26 -18.37 6.78
C ASP A 89 -15.25 -17.22 6.68
N LEU A 90 -16.30 -17.36 5.87
CA LEU A 90 -17.37 -16.36 5.76
C LEU A 90 -18.04 -16.11 7.11
N LYS A 91 -18.30 -17.15 7.91
CA LYS A 91 -18.82 -16.99 9.28
C LYS A 91 -17.88 -16.17 10.15
N ARG A 92 -16.56 -16.40 10.05
CA ARG A 92 -15.56 -15.61 10.80
C ARG A 92 -15.49 -14.16 10.31
N MET A 93 -15.78 -13.91 9.05
CA MET A 93 -15.78 -12.57 8.45
C MET A 93 -17.10 -11.81 8.61
N ASP A 94 -18.20 -12.45 9.09
CA ASP A 94 -19.55 -11.86 9.16
C ASP A 94 -19.54 -10.47 9.81
N ASN A 95 -18.95 -10.36 11.00
CA ASN A 95 -18.89 -9.10 11.74
C ASN A 95 -18.10 -8.02 10.98
N ARG A 96 -17.05 -8.40 10.23
CA ARG A 96 -16.26 -7.46 9.42
C ARG A 96 -17.06 -6.93 8.24
N LEU A 97 -17.72 -7.83 7.50
CA LEU A 97 -18.57 -7.47 6.37
C LEU A 97 -19.73 -6.56 6.82
N MET A 98 -20.36 -6.92 7.93
CA MET A 98 -21.44 -6.12 8.50
C MET A 98 -20.97 -4.73 8.96
N THR A 99 -19.77 -4.65 9.56
CA THR A 99 -19.17 -3.36 9.92
C THR A 99 -18.93 -2.49 8.69
N MET A 100 -18.43 -3.08 7.59
CA MET A 100 -18.25 -2.35 6.33
C MET A 100 -19.57 -1.84 5.79
N VAL A 101 -20.64 -2.66 5.80
CA VAL A 101 -21.97 -2.24 5.35
C VAL A 101 -22.51 -1.09 6.21
N TYR A 102 -22.38 -1.20 7.53
CA TYR A 102 -22.79 -0.14 8.44
C TYR A 102 -22.04 1.18 8.19
N GLN A 103 -20.71 1.13 8.16
CA GLN A 103 -19.90 2.34 8.03
C GLN A 103 -20.03 2.95 6.63
N GLN A 104 -19.83 2.16 5.58
CA GLN A 104 -19.82 2.67 4.21
C GLN A 104 -21.21 3.05 3.72
N TYR A 105 -22.21 2.19 3.95
CA TYR A 105 -23.51 2.37 3.32
C TYR A 105 -24.50 3.07 4.25
N HIS A 106 -24.63 2.62 5.49
CA HIS A 106 -25.59 3.25 6.39
C HIS A 106 -25.12 4.63 6.90
N VAL A 107 -23.84 4.79 7.27
CA VAL A 107 -23.31 6.07 7.76
C VAL A 107 -22.90 7.00 6.61
N LEU A 108 -22.01 6.57 5.72
CA LEU A 108 -21.42 7.49 4.73
C LEU A 108 -22.29 7.75 3.49
N GLU A 109 -23.12 6.80 3.06
CA GLU A 109 -24.02 7.00 1.93
C GLU A 109 -25.44 7.38 2.35
N MET A 110 -25.92 6.87 3.48
CA MET A 110 -27.30 7.07 3.92
C MET A 110 -27.45 8.04 5.10
N PHE A 111 -26.34 8.55 5.67
CA PHE A 111 -26.34 9.50 6.78
C PHE A 111 -27.13 9.06 8.02
N GLY A 112 -27.30 7.75 8.22
CA GLY A 112 -28.07 7.15 9.31
C GLY A 112 -29.56 6.92 9.00
N PHE A 113 -30.04 7.29 7.81
CA PHE A 113 -31.41 7.02 7.39
C PHE A 113 -31.60 5.59 6.92
N LYS A 114 -32.83 5.08 7.04
CA LYS A 114 -33.24 3.81 6.41
C LYS A 114 -33.37 3.99 4.90
N GLN A 115 -33.17 2.91 4.15
CA GLN A 115 -33.34 2.92 2.70
C GLN A 115 -34.71 3.43 2.26
N SER A 116 -35.78 2.98 2.91
CA SER A 116 -37.14 3.39 2.61
C SER A 116 -37.39 4.90 2.81
N GLU A 117 -36.69 5.55 3.73
CA GLU A 117 -36.81 6.99 3.97
C GLU A 117 -36.19 7.79 2.84
N VAL A 118 -34.99 7.38 2.40
CA VAL A 118 -34.28 8.05 1.29
C VAL A 118 -34.99 7.79 -0.04
N GLU A 119 -35.49 6.58 -0.28
CA GLU A 119 -36.30 6.27 -1.48
C GLU A 119 -37.59 7.11 -1.51
N LYS A 120 -38.30 7.20 -0.38
CA LYS A 120 -39.50 8.04 -0.27
C LYS A 120 -39.19 9.51 -0.55
N TYR A 121 -38.08 10.01 -0.01
CA TYR A 121 -37.64 11.39 -0.27
C TYR A 121 -37.27 11.61 -1.74
N TYR A 122 -36.57 10.65 -2.36
CA TYR A 122 -36.25 10.69 -3.78
C TYR A 122 -37.51 10.74 -4.66
N GLU A 123 -38.48 9.86 -4.43
CA GLU A 123 -39.72 9.85 -5.23
C GLU A 123 -40.51 11.16 -5.08
N ALA A 124 -40.48 11.79 -3.90
CA ALA A 124 -41.10 13.09 -3.68
C ALA A 124 -40.35 14.28 -4.33
N ASN A 125 -39.05 14.11 -4.63
CA ASN A 125 -38.17 15.16 -5.11
C ASN A 125 -37.45 14.77 -6.42
N LYS A 126 -38.07 13.92 -7.23
CA LYS A 126 -37.42 13.25 -8.37
C LYS A 126 -36.78 14.21 -9.36
N ASP A 127 -37.41 15.36 -9.58
CA ASP A 127 -36.92 16.41 -10.49
C ASP A 127 -35.59 17.03 -10.04
N SER A 128 -35.27 16.96 -8.73
CA SER A 128 -33.99 17.44 -8.17
C SER A 128 -32.84 16.43 -8.34
N PHE A 129 -33.14 15.20 -8.77
CA PHE A 129 -32.18 14.11 -8.91
C PHE A 129 -32.34 13.38 -10.25
N PRO A 130 -32.08 14.08 -11.37
CA PRO A 130 -32.18 13.47 -12.68
C PRO A 130 -31.19 12.30 -12.80
N MET A 131 -31.66 11.15 -13.28
CA MET A 131 -30.85 9.99 -13.62
C MET A 131 -30.83 9.79 -15.13
N ASP A 132 -29.67 9.44 -15.68
CA ASP A 132 -29.62 8.96 -17.06
C ASP A 132 -30.05 7.49 -17.17
N SER A 133 -30.13 6.95 -18.40
CA SER A 133 -30.61 5.59 -18.67
C SER A 133 -29.73 4.47 -18.08
N THR A 134 -28.47 4.79 -17.74
CA THR A 134 -27.46 3.87 -17.21
C THR A 134 -27.39 3.87 -15.69
N GLN A 135 -27.83 4.96 -15.05
CA GLN A 135 -27.86 5.10 -13.61
C GLN A 135 -29.01 4.33 -12.97
N THR A 136 -28.79 3.94 -11.72
CA THR A 136 -29.78 3.38 -10.80
C THR A 136 -29.87 4.27 -9.57
N PHE A 137 -30.91 4.08 -8.75
CA PHE A 137 -31.04 4.80 -7.48
C PHE A 137 -29.79 4.68 -6.61
N ASN A 138 -29.08 3.55 -6.66
CA ASN A 138 -27.84 3.32 -5.92
C ASN A 138 -26.71 4.29 -6.29
N ASP A 139 -26.71 4.85 -7.50
CA ASP A 139 -25.70 5.82 -7.95
C ASP A 139 -25.94 7.21 -7.35
N ILE A 140 -27.21 7.59 -7.13
CA ILE A 140 -27.59 8.93 -6.66
C ILE A 140 -28.00 8.99 -5.19
N ARG A 141 -28.22 7.84 -4.54
CA ARG A 141 -28.76 7.78 -3.17
C ARG A 141 -27.98 8.61 -2.15
N LYS A 142 -26.66 8.73 -2.31
CA LYS A 142 -25.83 9.55 -1.42
C LYS A 142 -26.23 11.02 -1.50
N SER A 143 -26.38 11.55 -2.70
CA SER A 143 -26.82 12.93 -2.92
C SER A 143 -28.24 13.16 -2.41
N VAL A 144 -29.13 12.17 -2.60
CA VAL A 144 -30.49 12.20 -2.05
C VAL A 144 -30.45 12.28 -0.52
N ALA A 145 -29.68 11.39 0.12
CA ALA A 145 -29.56 11.33 1.57
C ALA A 145 -28.86 12.57 2.15
N GLN A 146 -27.88 13.17 1.45
CA GLN A 146 -27.27 14.44 1.85
C GLN A 146 -28.30 15.57 1.87
N LYS A 147 -29.14 15.67 0.82
CA LYS A 147 -30.17 16.69 0.76
C LYS A 147 -31.20 16.50 1.86
N LEU A 148 -31.68 15.27 2.06
CA LEU A 148 -32.57 14.93 3.17
C LEU A 148 -31.95 15.27 4.53
N PHE A 149 -30.66 14.99 4.72
CA PHE A 149 -29.95 15.29 5.97
C PHE A 149 -29.89 16.79 6.26
N ILE A 150 -29.57 17.61 5.25
CA ILE A 150 -29.54 19.08 5.38
C ILE A 150 -30.92 19.61 5.77
N GLU A 151 -31.98 19.15 5.09
CA GLU A 151 -33.34 19.61 5.37
C GLU A 151 -33.85 19.17 6.75
N ALA A 152 -33.57 17.92 7.13
CA ALA A 152 -33.93 17.39 8.45
C ALA A 152 -33.18 18.08 9.60
N ASN A 153 -32.08 18.79 9.31
CA ASN A 153 -31.23 19.45 10.30
C ASN A 153 -31.07 20.96 10.04
N ALA A 154 -32.03 21.60 9.38
CA ALA A 154 -31.95 23.00 8.93
C ALA A 154 -31.49 23.98 10.03
N ASP A 155 -32.00 23.87 11.25
CA ASP A 155 -31.60 24.76 12.37
C ASP A 155 -30.12 24.61 12.75
N SER A 156 -29.61 23.39 12.74
CA SER A 156 -28.20 23.11 13.03
C SER A 156 -27.30 23.54 11.88
N VAL A 157 -27.75 23.40 10.64
CA VAL A 157 -27.07 23.91 9.45
C VAL A 157 -26.98 25.43 9.49
N ASN A 158 -28.07 26.14 9.81
CA ASN A 158 -28.09 27.60 9.90
C ASN A 158 -27.12 28.12 10.97
N ARG A 159 -27.12 27.52 12.18
CA ARG A 159 -26.14 27.87 13.22
C ARG A 159 -24.71 27.59 12.79
N PHE A 160 -24.47 26.49 12.07
CA PHE A 160 -23.15 26.18 11.54
C PHE A 160 -22.71 27.21 10.50
N ILE A 161 -23.61 27.61 9.60
CA ILE A 161 -23.37 28.66 8.60
C ILE A 161 -23.01 29.98 9.29
N GLU A 162 -23.80 30.43 10.27
CA GLU A 162 -23.56 31.66 11.03
C GLU A 162 -22.16 31.68 11.67
N GLN A 163 -21.73 30.54 12.22
CA GLN A 163 -20.43 30.40 12.88
C GLN A 163 -19.25 30.33 11.90
N ASN A 164 -19.46 29.90 10.66
CA ASN A 164 -18.38 29.56 9.74
C ASN A 164 -18.31 30.44 8.49
N LEU A 165 -19.35 31.21 8.16
CA LEU A 165 -19.37 32.04 6.94
C LEU A 165 -18.22 33.08 6.93
N SER A 166 -17.90 33.67 8.07
CA SER A 166 -16.81 34.66 8.20
C SER A 166 -15.41 34.09 7.92
N ASN A 167 -15.24 32.76 7.98
CA ASN A 167 -13.99 32.09 7.61
C ASN A 167 -13.73 32.17 6.10
N PHE A 168 -14.77 32.36 5.29
CA PHE A 168 -14.67 32.50 3.83
C PHE A 168 -14.42 33.94 3.37
N SER A 169 -14.46 34.93 4.27
CA SER A 169 -14.21 36.32 3.90
C SER A 169 -12.79 36.50 3.36
N GLU A 170 -12.66 37.14 2.19
CA GLU A 170 -11.36 37.50 1.62
C GLU A 170 -10.67 38.47 2.59
N PRO A 171 -9.49 38.12 3.15
CA PRO A 171 -8.80 38.99 4.10
C PRO A 171 -8.31 40.27 3.41
N ALA A 172 -8.15 41.33 4.19
CA ALA A 172 -7.51 42.54 3.69
C ALA A 172 -6.07 42.24 3.20
N LEU A 173 -5.69 42.88 2.10
CA LEU A 173 -4.34 42.87 1.57
C LEU A 173 -3.78 44.29 1.61
N ALA A 174 -2.52 44.41 2.01
CA ALA A 174 -1.81 45.68 2.02
C ALA A 174 -0.47 45.48 1.32
N GLU A 175 -0.25 46.25 0.26
CA GLU A 175 1.05 46.36 -0.35
C GLU A 175 1.77 47.58 0.21
N LEU A 176 3.00 47.41 0.69
CA LEU A 176 3.74 48.46 1.37
C LEU A 176 5.24 48.35 1.13
N TYR A 177 5.90 49.49 1.28
CA TYR A 177 7.33 49.56 1.52
C TYR A 177 7.61 49.55 3.01
N PHE A 178 8.66 48.86 3.43
CA PHE A 178 9.17 48.97 4.79
C PHE A 178 10.70 48.98 4.86
N PHE A 179 11.23 49.66 5.87
CA PHE A 179 12.63 49.66 6.25
C PHE A 179 12.75 49.40 7.75
N LYS A 180 13.62 48.47 8.14
CA LYS A 180 13.88 48.09 9.53
C LYS A 180 15.26 48.58 9.95
N SER A 181 15.38 49.25 11.09
CA SER A 181 16.66 49.67 11.68
C SER A 181 16.60 49.69 13.20
N ASP A 182 17.75 49.47 13.83
CA ASP A 182 17.91 49.56 15.29
C ASP A 182 18.07 51.02 15.76
N THR A 183 18.12 52.00 14.84
CA THR A 183 18.25 53.42 15.19
C THR A 183 17.18 54.28 14.53
N LYS A 184 16.59 55.18 15.33
CA LYS A 184 15.65 56.20 14.84
C LYS A 184 16.28 57.10 13.77
N LYS A 185 17.58 57.39 13.90
CA LYS A 185 18.32 58.28 12.99
C LYS A 185 18.35 57.74 11.56
N GLU A 186 18.55 56.44 11.38
CA GLU A 186 18.53 55.83 10.04
C GLU A 186 17.11 55.81 9.47
N SER A 187 16.11 55.47 10.29
CA SER A 187 14.70 55.50 9.88
C SER A 187 14.25 56.89 9.40
N SER A 188 14.66 57.96 10.10
CA SER A 188 14.37 59.35 9.68
C SER A 188 15.10 59.78 8.40
N LYS A 189 16.28 59.19 8.10
CA LYS A 189 16.94 59.42 6.79
C LYS A 189 16.13 58.81 5.66
N ILE A 190 15.58 57.61 5.87
CA ILE A 190 14.72 56.95 4.89
C ILE A 190 13.42 57.75 4.68
N GLU A 191 12.77 58.20 5.76
CA GLU A 191 11.60 59.10 5.64
C GLU A 191 11.92 60.35 4.81
N SER A 192 13.05 61.00 5.08
CA SER A 192 13.48 62.20 4.35
C SER A 192 13.79 61.91 2.87
N ALA A 193 14.40 60.77 2.56
CA ALA A 193 14.74 60.37 1.20
C ALA A 193 13.49 60.08 0.35
N ILE A 194 12.48 59.44 0.96
CA ILE A 194 11.17 59.20 0.33
C ILE A 194 10.43 60.54 0.11
N LEU A 195 10.44 61.44 1.11
CA LEU A 195 9.84 62.78 0.99
C LEU A 195 10.48 63.63 -0.12
N ALA A 196 11.78 63.45 -0.37
CA ALA A 196 12.50 64.08 -1.47
C ALA A 196 12.18 63.49 -2.86
N LYS A 197 11.17 62.61 -2.96
CA LYS A 197 10.75 61.90 -4.19
C LYS A 197 11.83 61.04 -4.82
N THR A 198 12.78 60.54 -4.03
CA THR A 198 13.69 59.49 -4.49
C THR A 198 12.88 58.25 -4.86
N PRO A 199 13.09 57.60 -6.02
CA PRO A 199 12.38 56.36 -6.34
C PRO A 199 12.61 55.32 -5.23
N ILE A 200 11.53 54.89 -4.56
CA ILE A 200 11.63 54.11 -3.31
C ILE A 200 12.38 52.79 -3.54
N ASP A 201 12.18 52.15 -4.70
CA ASP A 201 12.87 50.92 -5.11
C ASP A 201 14.40 51.09 -5.24
N SER A 202 14.90 52.32 -5.35
CA SER A 202 16.34 52.62 -5.42
C SER A 202 17.00 52.83 -4.05
N ILE A 203 16.22 52.88 -2.97
CA ILE A 203 16.73 53.13 -1.62
C ILE A 203 17.22 51.80 -1.00
N LYS A 204 18.53 51.70 -0.77
CA LYS A 204 19.15 50.50 -0.19
C LYS A 204 18.53 50.14 1.17
N GLY A 205 18.03 48.91 1.28
CA GLY A 205 17.47 48.33 2.51
C GLY A 205 15.96 48.50 2.66
N VAL A 206 15.29 49.25 1.79
CA VAL A 206 13.82 49.29 1.72
C VAL A 206 13.33 48.05 0.99
N ASN A 207 12.32 47.40 1.54
CA ASN A 207 11.69 46.19 0.97
C ASN A 207 10.25 46.50 0.58
N ARG A 208 9.81 45.98 -0.57
CA ARG A 208 8.40 45.97 -1.00
C ARG A 208 7.79 44.62 -0.70
N THR A 209 6.62 44.59 -0.07
CA THR A 209 5.93 43.35 0.24
C THR A 209 4.42 43.50 0.18
N VAL A 210 3.71 42.40 -0.07
CA VAL A 210 2.26 42.28 0.06
C VAL A 210 1.99 41.45 1.31
N VAL A 211 1.34 42.06 2.29
CA VAL A 211 0.94 41.37 3.52
C VAL A 211 -0.56 41.07 3.49
N ASN A 212 -0.93 39.96 4.11
CA ASN A 212 -2.31 39.50 4.24
C ASN A 212 -2.70 39.51 5.72
N GLU A 213 -3.88 40.04 6.02
CA GLU A 213 -4.34 40.24 7.40
C GLU A 213 -4.42 38.95 8.24
N LYS A 214 -4.77 37.83 7.59
CA LYS A 214 -4.99 36.52 8.24
C LYS A 214 -3.80 35.56 8.09
N ILE A 215 -2.84 35.83 7.21
CA ILE A 215 -1.64 35.00 7.03
C ILE A 215 -0.49 35.58 7.85
N TYR A 216 0.27 34.71 8.51
CA TYR A 216 1.44 35.14 9.28
C TYR A 216 2.47 35.83 8.39
N HIS A 217 2.86 37.05 8.78
CA HIS A 217 3.99 37.80 8.24
C HIS A 217 4.68 38.55 9.38
N GLU A 218 5.99 38.79 9.30
CA GLU A 218 6.74 39.44 10.39
C GLU A 218 6.12 40.79 10.79
N LEU A 219 5.71 41.60 9.80
CA LEU A 219 5.08 42.90 10.04
C LEU A 219 3.67 42.80 10.66
N THR A 220 2.91 41.75 10.34
CA THR A 220 1.54 41.56 10.89
C THR A 220 1.56 40.85 12.24
N ALA A 221 2.66 40.21 12.62
CA ALA A 221 2.89 39.62 13.93
C ALA A 221 3.23 40.68 15.02
N LEU A 222 3.69 41.86 14.62
CA LEU A 222 4.03 42.98 15.50
C LEU A 222 2.77 43.77 15.88
N LYS A 223 2.44 43.79 17.19
CA LYS A 223 1.22 44.41 17.74
C LYS A 223 1.18 45.92 17.47
N GLU A 224 2.34 46.56 17.42
CA GLU A 224 2.50 47.98 17.18
C GLU A 224 2.31 48.33 15.71
N LEU A 225 2.68 47.43 14.78
CA LEU A 225 2.59 47.68 13.33
C LEU A 225 1.25 47.29 12.73
N LYS A 226 0.66 46.17 13.17
CA LYS A 226 -0.60 45.65 12.59
C LYS A 226 -1.71 46.72 12.53
N PRO A 227 -1.94 47.59 13.54
CA PRO A 227 -2.95 48.64 13.47
C PRO A 227 -2.68 49.70 12.38
N PHE A 228 -1.41 49.96 12.03
CA PHE A 228 -1.04 50.88 10.95
C PHE A 228 -1.12 50.25 9.56
N ILE A 229 -1.20 48.92 9.48
CA ILE A 229 -1.36 48.21 8.21
C ILE A 229 -2.85 47.93 7.94
N PHE A 230 -3.57 47.42 8.94
CA PHE A 230 -4.94 46.90 8.79
C PHE A 230 -5.98 47.42 9.82
N GLY A 231 -5.58 48.15 10.87
CA GLY A 231 -6.51 48.60 11.92
C GLY A 231 -7.10 49.99 11.70
N ASP A 232 -7.79 50.54 12.71
CA ASP A 232 -8.42 51.87 12.64
C ASP A 232 -7.42 53.02 12.40
N SER A 233 -6.13 52.77 12.68
CA SER A 233 -5.02 53.70 12.46
C SER A 233 -4.26 53.43 11.16
N ALA A 234 -4.84 52.67 10.24
CA ALA A 234 -4.14 52.20 9.07
C ALA A 234 -3.73 53.36 8.15
N LEU A 235 -2.48 53.35 7.71
CA LEU A 235 -1.90 54.43 6.91
C LEU A 235 -2.66 54.60 5.58
N PRO A 236 -2.99 55.83 5.14
CA PRO A 236 -3.58 56.04 3.82
C PRO A 236 -2.65 55.55 2.71
N VAL A 237 -3.23 55.05 1.62
CA VAL A 237 -2.47 54.73 0.40
C VAL A 237 -1.76 55.99 -0.10
N ASP A 238 -0.50 55.85 -0.51
CA ASP A 238 0.37 56.94 -0.95
C ASP A 238 0.61 58.03 0.11
N SER A 239 0.36 57.76 1.39
CA SER A 239 0.72 58.69 2.47
C SER A 239 2.23 58.86 2.58
N VAL A 240 2.65 59.90 3.29
CA VAL A 240 4.04 60.02 3.73
C VAL A 240 4.46 58.78 4.54
N PRO A 241 5.71 58.31 4.41
CA PRO A 241 6.21 57.19 5.20
C PRO A 241 6.15 57.53 6.69
N LYS A 242 5.91 56.51 7.53
CA LYS A 242 5.83 56.65 8.99
C LYS A 242 6.77 55.68 9.67
N THR A 243 7.67 56.19 10.50
CA THR A 243 8.48 55.40 11.43
C THR A 243 7.70 55.05 12.69
N ILE A 244 7.63 53.77 12.99
CA ILE A 244 6.99 53.19 14.19
C ILE A 244 8.08 52.47 14.99
N ALA A 245 8.16 52.76 16.29
CA ALA A 245 9.06 52.07 17.20
C ALA A 245 8.38 50.81 17.77
N VAL A 246 9.07 49.69 17.71
CA VAL A 246 8.65 48.39 18.24
C VAL A 246 9.65 48.06 19.34
N VAL A 247 9.16 47.89 20.57
CA VAL A 247 9.99 47.61 21.74
C VAL A 247 9.89 46.13 22.06
N ASP A 248 11.03 45.44 22.14
CA ASP A 248 11.06 44.02 22.48
C ASP A 248 11.00 43.76 24.00
N SER A 249 11.02 42.49 24.41
CA SER A 249 10.98 42.11 25.83
C SER A 249 12.22 42.54 26.64
N LEU A 250 13.31 42.88 25.97
CA LEU A 250 14.56 43.37 26.57
C LEU A 250 14.60 44.91 26.62
N ASN A 251 13.51 45.56 26.22
CA ASN A 251 13.37 47.01 26.15
C ASN A 251 14.23 47.66 25.06
N ASP A 252 14.72 46.88 24.09
CA ASP A 252 15.41 47.38 22.91
C ASP A 252 14.38 47.82 21.86
N SER A 253 14.65 48.96 21.22
CA SER A 253 13.74 49.56 20.23
C SER A 253 14.21 49.31 18.81
N THR A 254 13.42 48.60 18.02
CA THR A 254 13.57 48.52 16.57
C THR A 254 12.59 49.48 15.90
N PHE A 255 13.06 50.22 14.91
CA PHE A 255 12.28 51.21 14.16
C PHE A 255 11.92 50.66 12.78
N TYR A 256 10.63 50.75 12.43
CA TYR A 256 10.10 50.36 11.13
C TYR A 256 9.53 51.58 10.43
N THR A 257 10.13 52.01 9.33
CA THR A 257 9.56 53.03 8.44
C THR A 257 8.68 52.34 7.41
N VAL A 258 7.38 52.63 7.41
CA VAL A 258 6.38 51.98 6.55
C VAL A 258 5.68 53.00 5.65
N GLN A 259 5.44 52.65 4.39
CA GLN A 259 4.61 53.44 3.46
C GLN A 259 3.67 52.52 2.69
N MET A 260 2.38 52.88 2.64
CA MET A 260 1.34 52.09 1.97
C MET A 260 1.30 52.41 0.47
N ILE A 261 1.38 51.38 -0.38
CA ILE A 261 1.32 51.48 -1.85
C ILE A 261 -0.09 51.18 -2.35
N SER A 262 -0.73 50.14 -1.81
CA SER A 262 -2.09 49.78 -2.15
C SER A 262 -2.75 49.04 -1.00
N ARG A 263 -4.07 49.13 -0.90
CA ARG A 263 -4.86 48.37 0.06
C ARG A 263 -6.09 47.82 -0.63
N LYS A 264 -6.35 46.53 -0.41
CA LYS A 264 -7.62 45.89 -0.69
C LYS A 264 -8.29 45.61 0.64
N GLU A 265 -9.49 46.15 0.84
CA GLU A 265 -10.28 45.92 2.05
C GLU A 265 -10.78 44.48 2.14
N THR A 266 -11.11 44.05 3.35
CA THR A 266 -11.74 42.76 3.59
C THR A 266 -13.07 42.70 2.85
N LYS A 267 -13.26 41.68 2.01
CA LYS A 267 -14.53 41.42 1.35
C LYS A 267 -15.28 40.37 2.17
N ALA A 268 -16.43 40.74 2.71
CA ALA A 268 -17.28 39.81 3.44
C ALA A 268 -17.70 38.64 2.52
N ALA A 269 -17.71 37.43 3.08
CA ALA A 269 -18.23 36.26 2.37
C ALA A 269 -19.71 36.43 2.03
N VAL A 270 -20.08 36.07 0.79
CA VAL A 270 -21.48 36.01 0.35
C VAL A 270 -21.97 34.59 0.55
N LEU A 271 -23.08 34.40 1.26
CA LEU A 271 -23.59 33.07 1.62
C LEU A 271 -23.81 32.21 0.38
N GLU A 272 -24.44 32.76 -0.65
CA GLU A 272 -24.78 32.07 -1.88
C GLU A 272 -23.54 31.53 -2.62
N GLU A 273 -22.41 32.24 -2.52
CA GLU A 273 -21.13 31.83 -3.13
C GLU A 273 -20.49 30.64 -2.38
N HIS A 274 -20.84 30.43 -1.10
CA HIS A 274 -20.19 29.45 -0.22
C HIS A 274 -21.14 28.41 0.39
N LEU A 275 -22.45 28.47 0.09
CA LEU A 275 -23.46 27.61 0.71
C LEU A 275 -23.17 26.12 0.48
N ALA A 276 -22.73 25.75 -0.72
CA ALA A 276 -22.38 24.37 -1.05
C ALA A 276 -21.16 23.87 -0.26
N ASP A 277 -20.13 24.72 -0.08
CA ASP A 277 -18.94 24.38 0.71
C ASP A 277 -19.28 24.23 2.19
N LEU A 278 -20.12 25.13 2.72
CA LEU A 278 -20.60 25.08 4.11
C LEU A 278 -21.44 23.83 4.37
N HIS A 279 -22.35 23.47 3.47
CA HIS A 279 -23.11 22.21 3.54
C HIS A 279 -22.19 21.00 3.52
N ARG A 280 -21.18 20.98 2.64
CA ARG A 280 -20.18 19.89 2.60
C ARG A 280 -19.42 19.79 3.91
N MET A 281 -18.93 20.92 4.46
CA MET A 281 -18.22 20.95 5.75
C MET A 281 -19.10 20.44 6.90
N PHE A 282 -20.38 20.82 6.93
CA PHE A 282 -21.32 20.33 7.92
C PHE A 282 -21.52 18.81 7.85
N ILE A 283 -21.70 18.28 6.63
CA ILE A 283 -21.82 16.85 6.37
C ILE A 283 -20.55 16.09 6.74
N ASP A 284 -19.37 16.63 6.40
CA ASP A 284 -18.08 16.01 6.71
C ASP A 284 -17.82 15.97 8.22
N ASN A 285 -18.25 17.00 8.96
CA ASN A 285 -18.18 16.99 10.42
C ASN A 285 -19.10 15.93 11.03
N TYR A 286 -20.35 15.83 10.56
CA TYR A 286 -21.28 14.79 11.01
C TYR A 286 -20.73 13.38 10.75
N THR A 287 -20.27 13.09 9.54
CA THR A 287 -19.75 11.76 9.20
C THR A 287 -18.49 11.42 10.00
N ARG A 288 -17.57 12.39 10.19
CA ARG A 288 -16.39 12.21 11.05
C ARG A 288 -16.78 11.92 12.51
N ASP A 289 -17.74 12.66 13.05
CA ASP A 289 -18.21 12.48 14.43
C ASP A 289 -18.95 11.16 14.60
N MET A 290 -19.75 10.76 13.61
CA MET A 290 -20.36 9.44 13.57
C MET A 290 -19.29 8.35 13.56
N MET A 291 -18.28 8.42 12.70
CA MET A 291 -17.23 7.39 12.64
C MET A 291 -16.36 7.35 13.90
N ARG A 292 -16.01 8.50 14.47
CA ARG A 292 -15.12 8.61 15.64
C ARG A 292 -15.80 8.21 16.95
N GLU A 293 -17.03 8.68 17.17
CA GLU A 293 -17.69 8.54 18.47
C GLU A 293 -18.72 7.40 18.52
N SER A 294 -19.15 6.84 17.37
CA SER A 294 -20.17 5.79 17.36
C SER A 294 -19.74 4.54 18.13
N TYR A 295 -18.47 4.11 17.99
CA TYR A 295 -17.97 2.96 18.74
C TYR A 295 -18.17 3.13 20.26
N ARG A 296 -17.80 4.27 20.84
CA ARG A 296 -18.01 4.54 22.28
C ARG A 296 -19.48 4.56 22.67
N ARG A 297 -20.34 5.12 21.81
CA ARG A 297 -21.79 5.11 22.03
C ARG A 297 -22.35 3.70 22.02
N PHE A 298 -21.88 2.85 21.10
CA PHE A 298 -22.33 1.47 20.98
C PHE A 298 -21.76 0.57 22.08
N GLU A 299 -20.51 0.78 22.47
CA GLU A 299 -19.89 0.13 23.63
C GLU A 299 -20.76 0.32 24.88
N LYS A 300 -21.23 1.56 25.10
CA LYS A 300 -22.18 1.88 26.16
C LYS A 300 -23.59 1.31 25.92
N LYS A 301 -24.12 1.40 24.69
CA LYS A 301 -25.47 0.89 24.33
C LYS A 301 -25.59 -0.62 24.56
N TYR A 302 -24.53 -1.36 24.25
CA TYR A 302 -24.50 -2.82 24.31
C TYR A 302 -23.81 -3.39 25.56
N ASP A 303 -23.51 -2.54 26.55
CA ASP A 303 -22.87 -2.95 27.81
C ASP A 303 -21.66 -3.87 27.57
N VAL A 304 -20.73 -3.36 26.75
CA VAL A 304 -19.55 -4.12 26.32
C VAL A 304 -18.51 -4.07 27.43
N VAL A 305 -18.09 -5.25 27.89
CA VAL A 305 -17.16 -5.41 29.00
C VAL A 305 -16.01 -6.33 28.57
N LYS A 306 -14.79 -5.81 28.63
CA LYS A 306 -13.57 -6.61 28.48
C LYS A 306 -13.33 -7.40 29.76
N GLN A 307 -13.22 -8.71 29.65
CA GLN A 307 -13.02 -9.59 30.79
C GLN A 307 -11.54 -9.54 31.20
N PRO A 308 -11.24 -9.17 32.47
CA PRO A 308 -9.87 -9.22 32.95
C PRO A 308 -9.39 -10.67 32.99
N ILE A 309 -8.08 -10.85 32.78
CA ILE A 309 -7.45 -12.15 32.97
C ILE A 309 -7.51 -12.48 34.46
N SER A 310 -8.01 -13.67 34.78
CA SER A 310 -8.16 -14.09 36.17
C SER A 310 -6.80 -14.23 36.85
N ASP A 311 -6.77 -14.04 38.16
CA ASP A 311 -5.55 -14.24 38.94
C ASP A 311 -5.03 -15.68 38.83
N ALA A 312 -5.90 -16.66 38.59
CA ALA A 312 -5.50 -18.05 38.34
C ALA A 312 -4.69 -18.19 37.03
N GLU A 313 -5.14 -17.57 35.93
CA GLU A 313 -4.42 -17.60 34.66
C GLU A 313 -3.15 -16.74 34.71
N ALA A 314 -3.21 -15.57 35.35
CA ALA A 314 -2.04 -14.73 35.57
C ALA A 314 -0.98 -15.45 36.43
N LYS A 315 -1.42 -16.19 37.45
CA LYS A 315 -0.53 -17.01 38.28
C LYS A 315 0.08 -18.16 37.47
N LYS A 316 -0.69 -18.85 36.64
CA LYS A 316 -0.19 -19.91 35.75
C LYS A 316 0.88 -19.38 34.80
N TYR A 317 0.68 -18.19 34.24
CA TYR A 317 1.68 -17.51 33.41
C TYR A 317 2.94 -17.16 34.20
N TYR A 318 2.77 -16.57 35.39
CA TYR A 318 3.88 -16.26 36.29
C TYR A 318 4.70 -17.51 36.64
N ASP A 319 4.03 -18.61 36.98
CA ASP A 319 4.67 -19.86 37.36
C ASP A 319 5.46 -20.46 36.18
N SER A 320 4.95 -20.36 34.94
CA SER A 320 5.66 -20.84 33.74
C SER A 320 6.79 -19.90 33.28
N HIS A 321 6.83 -18.66 33.77
CA HIS A 321 7.83 -17.64 33.42
C HIS A 321 8.58 -17.11 34.64
N ILE A 322 8.68 -17.91 35.71
CA ILE A 322 9.19 -17.48 37.02
C ILE A 322 10.61 -16.88 36.95
N GLU A 323 11.41 -17.32 35.96
CA GLU A 323 12.75 -16.79 35.68
C GLU A 323 12.76 -15.29 35.34
N LEU A 324 11.75 -14.79 34.63
CA LEU A 324 11.61 -13.36 34.30
C LEU A 324 11.31 -12.51 35.54
N TYR A 325 10.78 -13.13 36.59
CA TYR A 325 10.33 -12.45 37.80
C TYR A 325 11.25 -12.66 39.00
N LYS A 326 12.47 -13.14 38.78
CA LYS A 326 13.46 -13.21 39.85
C LYS A 326 13.98 -11.83 40.23
N THR A 327 14.45 -11.69 41.46
CA THR A 327 15.34 -10.60 41.85
C THR A 327 16.65 -10.75 41.08
N LEU A 328 17.32 -9.62 40.82
CA LEU A 328 18.68 -9.71 40.31
C LEU A 328 19.58 -10.31 41.40
N PRO A 329 20.50 -11.20 41.04
CA PRO A 329 21.50 -11.70 41.98
C PRO A 329 22.34 -10.52 42.49
N GLY A 330 22.89 -10.68 43.67
CA GLY A 330 23.63 -9.64 44.35
C GLY A 330 24.59 -10.19 45.38
N TYR A 331 25.14 -9.30 46.19
CA TYR A 331 26.09 -9.64 47.22
C TYR A 331 25.77 -8.86 48.50
N SER A 332 26.00 -9.48 49.65
CA SER A 332 26.11 -8.76 50.92
C SER A 332 27.56 -8.37 51.12
N LEU A 333 27.85 -7.07 51.16
CA LEU A 333 29.21 -6.54 51.11
C LEU A 333 29.55 -5.68 52.33
N TYR A 334 30.84 -5.71 52.68
CA TYR A 334 31.49 -4.70 53.51
C TYR A 334 32.53 -3.95 52.69
N HIS A 335 32.89 -2.75 53.12
CA HIS A 335 33.64 -1.78 52.33
C HIS A 335 34.60 -0.96 53.19
N ILE A 336 35.82 -0.77 52.68
CA ILE A 336 36.80 0.18 53.19
C ILE A 336 37.21 1.09 52.03
N GLU A 337 37.05 2.40 52.23
CA GLU A 337 37.53 3.43 51.30
C GLU A 337 38.76 4.11 51.90
N HIS A 338 39.82 4.28 51.13
CA HIS A 338 40.99 5.04 51.57
C HIS A 338 41.63 5.80 50.41
N SER A 339 42.25 6.95 50.69
CA SER A 339 42.97 7.75 49.69
C SER A 339 44.31 7.16 49.27
N ASP A 340 44.86 6.25 50.09
CA ASP A 340 46.15 5.58 49.89
C ASP A 340 45.96 4.07 49.75
N SER A 341 46.30 3.52 48.58
CA SER A 341 46.23 2.09 48.28
C SER A 341 47.27 1.26 49.02
N ALA A 342 48.42 1.84 49.42
CA ALA A 342 49.46 1.11 50.14
C ALA A 342 48.98 0.68 51.54
N ILE A 343 48.19 1.53 52.20
CA ILE A 343 47.54 1.23 53.48
C ILE A 343 46.53 0.09 53.32
N LEU A 344 45.68 0.15 52.29
CA LEU A 344 44.73 -0.93 52.01
C LEU A 344 45.44 -2.26 51.71
N LYS A 345 46.58 -2.23 51.01
CA LYS A 345 47.38 -3.42 50.75
C LYS A 345 47.93 -4.02 52.05
N LYS A 346 48.65 -3.21 52.82
CA LYS A 346 49.38 -3.66 54.02
C LYS A 346 48.46 -4.04 55.18
N ASP A 347 47.43 -3.23 55.44
CA ASP A 347 46.64 -3.33 56.68
C ASP A 347 45.28 -4.00 56.47
N VAL A 348 44.83 -4.17 55.22
CA VAL A 348 43.62 -4.92 54.88
C VAL A 348 43.98 -6.22 54.18
N LEU A 349 44.53 -6.17 52.96
CA LEU A 349 44.74 -7.39 52.15
C LEU A 349 45.74 -8.38 52.76
N ASP A 350 46.78 -7.91 53.45
CA ASP A 350 47.82 -8.78 54.01
C ASP A 350 47.52 -9.27 55.45
N GLN A 351 46.55 -8.66 56.14
CA GLN A 351 46.31 -8.91 57.58
C GLN A 351 44.89 -9.41 57.90
N VAL A 352 43.90 -9.13 57.06
CA VAL A 352 42.51 -9.51 57.33
C VAL A 352 42.26 -10.95 56.86
N SER A 353 41.81 -11.79 57.78
CA SER A 353 41.48 -13.20 57.50
C SER A 353 40.01 -13.56 57.78
N SER A 354 39.28 -12.68 58.46
CA SER A 354 37.89 -12.89 58.88
C SER A 354 37.04 -11.63 58.71
N LEU A 355 35.72 -11.78 58.76
CA LEU A 355 34.80 -10.64 58.70
C LEU A 355 34.99 -9.69 59.90
N ASP A 356 35.22 -10.24 61.09
CA ASP A 356 35.43 -9.44 62.32
C ASP A 356 36.72 -8.60 62.22
N ASP A 357 37.78 -9.14 61.61
CA ASP A 357 38.99 -8.38 61.32
C ASP A 357 38.73 -7.27 60.31
N PHE A 358 37.96 -7.57 59.25
CA PHE A 358 37.59 -6.58 58.24
C PHE A 358 36.76 -5.43 58.86
N LYS A 359 35.80 -5.75 59.72
CA LYS A 359 34.96 -4.78 60.45
C LYS A 359 35.80 -3.85 61.32
N LYS A 360 36.73 -4.39 62.11
CA LYS A 360 37.67 -3.60 62.91
C LYS A 360 38.49 -2.66 62.03
N LYS A 361 39.04 -3.18 60.92
CA LYS A 361 39.79 -2.36 59.95
C LYS A 361 38.94 -1.32 59.26
N ALA A 362 37.66 -1.58 59.01
CA ALA A 362 36.74 -0.59 58.46
C ALA A 362 36.51 0.57 59.44
N THR A 363 36.31 0.27 60.73
CA THR A 363 36.14 1.29 61.78
C THR A 363 37.42 2.07 62.05
N GLU A 364 38.60 1.46 61.88
CA GLU A 364 39.90 2.15 62.03
C GLU A 364 40.20 3.02 60.80
N LEU A 365 40.17 2.42 59.61
CA LEU A 365 40.83 2.95 58.41
C LEU A 365 39.89 3.57 57.39
N SER A 366 38.61 3.18 57.34
CA SER A 366 37.72 3.69 56.27
C SER A 366 37.55 5.20 56.36
N GLN A 367 37.67 5.87 55.22
CA GLN A 367 37.44 7.31 55.05
C GLN A 367 36.01 7.62 54.60
N ASN A 368 35.23 6.61 54.21
CA ASN A 368 33.81 6.76 53.96
C ASN A 368 33.08 6.72 55.32
N THR A 369 32.68 7.89 55.82
CA THR A 369 32.14 8.07 57.17
C THR A 369 30.92 7.19 57.45
N PHE A 370 30.02 7.03 56.47
CA PHE A 370 28.82 6.20 56.61
C PHE A 370 29.15 4.72 56.80
N THR A 371 29.97 4.15 55.91
CA THR A 371 30.36 2.74 56.07
C THR A 371 31.24 2.55 57.30
N LYS A 372 32.10 3.50 57.65
CA LYS A 372 32.92 3.47 58.88
C LYS A 372 32.07 3.34 60.15
N GLU A 373 31.01 4.14 60.26
CA GLU A 373 30.07 4.12 61.40
C GLU A 373 29.30 2.79 61.50
N GLN A 374 29.16 2.06 60.39
CA GLN A 374 28.50 0.76 60.31
C GLN A 374 29.51 -0.40 60.20
N GLU A 375 30.73 -0.23 60.71
CA GLU A 375 31.78 -1.27 60.71
C GLU A 375 32.09 -1.81 59.29
N GLY A 376 31.96 -0.96 58.28
CA GLY A 376 32.16 -1.26 56.87
C GLY A 376 30.90 -1.75 56.14
N LEU A 377 29.76 -1.95 56.79
CA LEU A 377 28.58 -2.54 56.15
C LEU A 377 28.06 -1.69 54.97
N VAL A 378 27.98 -2.30 53.79
CA VAL A 378 27.26 -1.74 52.63
C VAL A 378 25.84 -2.30 52.57
N GLY A 379 25.67 -3.55 52.99
CA GLY A 379 24.41 -4.29 52.91
C GLY A 379 24.25 -5.03 51.59
N SER A 380 23.00 -5.31 51.22
CA SER A 380 22.67 -6.06 50.01
C SER A 380 22.75 -5.18 48.75
N VAL A 381 23.69 -5.50 47.87
CA VAL A 381 23.93 -4.80 46.60
C VAL A 381 23.53 -5.69 45.44
N LYS A 382 22.66 -5.20 44.55
CA LYS A 382 22.27 -5.92 43.32
C LYS A 382 23.33 -5.74 42.24
N LYS A 383 23.57 -6.78 41.44
CA LYS A 383 24.48 -6.69 40.29
C LYS A 383 24.08 -5.53 39.38
N SER A 384 25.08 -4.79 38.89
CA SER A 384 24.91 -3.63 37.99
C SER A 384 24.10 -2.45 38.55
N HIS A 385 23.88 -2.39 39.88
CA HIS A 385 23.23 -1.24 40.54
C HIS A 385 24.25 -0.40 41.31
N SER A 386 23.97 0.90 41.48
CA SER A 386 24.78 1.76 42.33
C SER A 386 24.70 1.34 43.80
N MET A 387 25.85 1.33 44.47
CA MET A 387 25.96 1.09 45.89
C MET A 387 25.61 2.35 46.71
N PRO A 388 25.07 2.18 47.92
CA PRO A 388 24.69 3.29 48.80
C PRO A 388 25.90 4.06 49.33
N TYR A 389 25.67 5.03 50.22
CA TYR A 389 26.73 5.73 50.97
C TYR A 389 27.75 6.51 50.12
N GLY A 390 27.34 6.93 48.92
CA GLY A 390 28.20 7.69 48.01
C GLY A 390 29.26 6.84 47.29
N ILE A 391 29.25 5.51 47.44
CA ILE A 391 30.17 4.59 46.75
C ILE A 391 29.92 4.60 45.24
N GLY A 392 28.65 4.68 44.82
CA GLY A 392 28.27 4.75 43.41
C GLY A 392 28.37 3.40 42.69
N LEU A 393 28.50 3.41 41.37
CA LEU A 393 28.60 2.21 40.55
C LEU A 393 30.06 1.75 40.44
N VAL A 394 30.36 0.54 40.90
CA VAL A 394 31.70 -0.06 40.82
C VAL A 394 31.58 -1.43 40.12
N PRO A 395 31.51 -1.49 38.78
CA PRO A 395 31.23 -2.74 38.06
C PRO A 395 32.23 -3.86 38.35
N GLN A 396 33.52 -3.50 38.49
CA GLN A 396 34.62 -4.44 38.73
C GLN A 396 34.40 -5.31 39.98
N VAL A 397 33.73 -4.79 41.02
CA VAL A 397 33.48 -5.56 42.25
C VAL A 397 32.65 -6.82 41.98
N PHE A 398 31.73 -6.75 41.02
CA PHE A 398 30.83 -7.86 40.71
C PHE A 398 31.57 -8.98 39.97
N ASP A 399 32.56 -8.64 39.15
CA ASP A 399 33.41 -9.60 38.43
C ASP A 399 34.35 -10.31 39.41
N GLU A 400 34.89 -9.59 40.39
CA GLU A 400 35.81 -10.15 41.39
C GLU A 400 35.14 -11.15 42.34
N PHE A 401 33.84 -11.00 42.60
CA PHE A 401 33.08 -11.90 43.47
C PHE A 401 32.30 -12.99 42.74
N THR A 402 32.21 -12.94 41.41
CA THR A 402 31.46 -13.97 40.66
C THR A 402 32.07 -15.35 40.89
N GLY A 403 31.26 -16.27 41.46
CA GLY A 403 31.66 -17.65 41.77
C GLY A 403 32.69 -17.80 42.90
N LYS A 404 32.92 -16.76 43.70
CA LYS A 404 33.86 -16.79 44.84
C LYS A 404 33.13 -17.11 46.15
N PRO A 405 33.77 -17.82 47.09
CA PRO A 405 33.16 -18.14 48.38
C PRO A 405 33.06 -16.90 49.28
N ALA A 406 32.11 -16.96 50.23
CA ALA A 406 32.06 -16.05 51.37
C ALA A 406 33.44 -15.94 52.05
N GLY A 407 33.81 -14.73 52.44
CA GLY A 407 35.10 -14.40 53.00
C GLY A 407 36.14 -13.87 52.00
N THR A 408 35.82 -13.86 50.70
CA THR A 408 36.70 -13.30 49.68
C THR A 408 36.82 -11.79 49.83
N ILE A 409 38.05 -11.27 49.77
CA ILE A 409 38.34 -9.84 49.75
C ILE A 409 38.67 -9.44 48.31
N SER A 410 38.06 -8.36 47.82
CA SER A 410 38.31 -7.81 46.50
C SER A 410 39.77 -7.34 46.39
N SER A 411 40.26 -7.20 45.16
CA SER A 411 41.43 -6.38 44.88
C SER A 411 41.17 -4.92 45.24
N ILE A 412 42.23 -4.10 45.22
CA ILE A 412 42.09 -2.65 45.45
C ILE A 412 41.53 -2.02 44.18
N ILE A 413 40.28 -1.57 44.23
CA ILE A 413 39.55 -0.98 43.11
C ILE A 413 39.62 0.54 43.21
N LYS A 414 40.15 1.22 42.19
CA LYS A 414 40.20 2.69 42.16
C LYS A 414 38.88 3.27 41.65
N ALA A 415 38.23 4.12 42.43
CA ALA A 415 37.05 4.84 41.93
C ALA A 415 37.45 5.93 40.93
N PRO A 416 36.84 5.93 39.73
CA PRO A 416 37.22 6.86 38.67
C PRO A 416 36.92 8.33 39.01
N LYS A 417 35.88 8.59 39.81
CA LYS A 417 35.43 9.97 40.12
C LYS A 417 36.08 10.57 41.37
N THR A 418 36.30 9.76 42.42
CA THR A 418 36.80 10.27 43.70
C THR A 418 38.32 10.13 43.85
N GLN A 419 38.99 9.40 42.94
CA GLN A 419 40.41 9.03 43.02
C GLN A 419 40.78 8.24 44.28
N LYS A 420 39.78 7.81 45.07
CA LYS A 420 39.96 6.95 46.23
C LYS A 420 39.98 5.49 45.83
N TYR A 421 40.48 4.66 46.73
CA TYR A 421 40.60 3.23 46.56
C TYR A 421 39.62 2.52 47.46
N HIS A 422 39.00 1.47 46.94
CA HIS A 422 37.98 0.67 47.59
C HIS A 422 38.47 -0.76 47.70
N VAL A 423 38.25 -1.36 48.87
CA VAL A 423 38.35 -2.80 49.07
C VAL A 423 37.04 -3.27 49.65
N PHE A 424 36.53 -4.39 49.13
CA PHE A 424 35.28 -4.98 49.56
C PHE A 424 35.51 -6.37 50.16
N TYR A 425 34.68 -6.73 51.12
CA TYR A 425 34.61 -8.07 51.67
C TYR A 425 33.27 -8.70 51.29
N LEU A 426 33.32 -9.90 50.72
CA LEU A 426 32.13 -10.68 50.39
C LEU A 426 31.65 -11.44 51.62
N GLU A 427 30.56 -10.99 52.24
CA GLU A 427 29.93 -11.74 53.34
C GLU A 427 29.16 -12.95 52.80
N LYS A 428 28.34 -12.76 51.77
CA LYS A 428 27.63 -13.84 51.08
C LYS A 428 27.12 -13.39 49.72
N GLU A 429 26.98 -14.36 48.82
CA GLU A 429 26.21 -14.21 47.59
C GLU A 429 24.71 -14.25 47.90
N ILE A 430 23.95 -13.36 47.27
CA ILE A 430 22.50 -13.30 47.35
C ILE A 430 21.97 -13.83 46.01
N PRO A 431 21.46 -15.08 45.95
CA PRO A 431 21.00 -15.65 44.70
C PRO A 431 19.76 -14.92 44.17
N ALA A 432 19.47 -15.12 42.89
CA ALA A 432 18.24 -14.67 42.28
C ALA A 432 17.05 -15.44 42.87
N GLU A 433 16.13 -14.75 43.55
CA GLU A 433 14.97 -15.35 44.19
C GLU A 433 13.68 -14.93 43.45
N PRO A 434 12.73 -15.85 43.25
CA PRO A 434 11.43 -15.49 42.68
C PRO A 434 10.73 -14.41 43.52
N LYS A 435 10.36 -13.29 42.90
CA LYS A 435 9.47 -12.31 43.54
C LYS A 435 8.09 -12.94 43.71
N SER A 436 7.41 -12.75 44.83
CA SER A 436 6.04 -13.26 45.02
C SER A 436 5.10 -12.75 43.92
N PHE A 437 4.11 -13.57 43.56
CA PHE A 437 3.11 -13.20 42.55
C PHE A 437 2.47 -11.84 42.87
N ASP A 438 2.03 -11.61 44.11
CA ASP A 438 1.42 -10.34 44.53
C ASP A 438 2.31 -9.13 44.25
N ARG A 439 3.63 -9.28 44.38
CA ARG A 439 4.61 -8.21 44.11
C ARG A 439 4.76 -7.90 42.63
N VAL A 440 4.59 -8.89 41.76
CA VAL A 440 4.74 -8.73 40.29
C VAL A 440 3.42 -8.79 39.54
N ARG A 441 2.28 -8.89 40.24
CA ARG A 441 0.95 -9.13 39.65
C ARG A 441 0.62 -8.13 38.53
N SER A 442 0.84 -6.84 38.77
CA SER A 442 0.60 -5.80 37.75
C SER A 442 1.52 -5.93 36.53
N THR A 443 2.79 -6.30 36.74
CA THR A 443 3.75 -6.54 35.67
C THR A 443 3.35 -7.74 34.84
N VAL A 444 2.99 -8.85 35.49
CA VAL A 444 2.49 -10.06 34.85
C VAL A 444 1.25 -9.75 34.01
N LEU A 445 0.25 -9.06 34.56
CA LEU A 445 -0.96 -8.69 33.81
C LEU A 445 -0.65 -7.81 32.59
N ASN A 446 0.27 -6.85 32.74
CA ASN A 446 0.69 -5.99 31.62
C ASN A 446 1.45 -6.78 30.55
N GLU A 447 2.31 -7.72 30.94
CA GLU A 447 3.03 -8.58 30.01
C GLU A 447 2.07 -9.51 29.28
N ILE A 448 1.13 -10.15 29.99
CA ILE A 448 0.10 -10.99 29.37
C ILE A 448 -0.76 -10.21 28.36
N ALA A 449 -1.08 -8.94 28.64
CA ALA A 449 -1.82 -8.08 27.70
C ALA A 449 -1.06 -7.80 26.39
N ASN A 450 0.27 -7.97 26.40
CA ASN A 450 1.17 -7.73 25.28
C ASN A 450 1.87 -9.01 24.77
N ASP A 451 1.70 -10.15 25.44
CA ASP A 451 2.32 -11.40 25.07
C ASP A 451 1.47 -12.13 24.02
N ASP A 452 1.96 -12.06 22.79
CA ASP A 452 1.34 -12.72 21.65
C ASP A 452 1.44 -14.26 21.71
N ASN A 453 2.23 -14.82 22.63
CA ASN A 453 2.42 -16.27 22.81
C ASN A 453 1.64 -16.83 24.00
N LEU A 454 0.85 -16.01 24.72
CA LEU A 454 -0.06 -16.49 25.74
C LEU A 454 -1.01 -17.53 25.15
N LYS A 455 -1.09 -18.71 25.78
CA LYS A 455 -2.02 -19.78 25.42
C LYS A 455 -3.15 -19.84 26.45
N LEU A 456 -4.26 -19.15 26.17
CA LEU A 456 -5.51 -19.37 26.89
C LEU A 456 -6.30 -20.52 26.25
N ASP A 457 -7.27 -21.06 26.98
CA ASP A 457 -8.24 -21.99 26.41
C ASP A 457 -9.03 -21.30 25.28
N SER A 458 -9.22 -21.99 24.15
CA SER A 458 -9.89 -21.39 22.98
C SER A 458 -11.33 -20.91 23.27
N SER A 459 -11.98 -21.47 24.29
CA SER A 459 -13.32 -21.05 24.72
C SER A 459 -13.32 -19.85 25.66
N PHE A 460 -12.16 -19.40 26.15
CA PHE A 460 -12.02 -18.27 27.07
C PHE A 460 -12.68 -17.02 26.48
N VAL A 461 -13.54 -16.38 27.26
CA VAL A 461 -14.30 -15.19 26.85
C VAL A 461 -13.47 -13.96 27.16
N LEU A 462 -13.04 -13.26 26.11
CA LEU A 462 -12.25 -12.04 26.21
C LEU A 462 -13.14 -10.81 26.40
N VAL A 463 -14.31 -10.82 25.75
CA VAL A 463 -15.24 -9.68 25.75
C VAL A 463 -16.66 -10.20 25.81
N THR A 464 -17.50 -9.53 26.58
CA THR A 464 -18.95 -9.76 26.65
C THR A 464 -19.72 -8.53 26.21
N ALA A 465 -20.92 -8.72 25.67
CA ALA A 465 -21.91 -7.68 25.47
C ALA A 465 -23.22 -8.12 26.12
N GLN A 466 -23.81 -7.28 26.97
CA GLN A 466 -25.03 -7.59 27.72
C GLN A 466 -24.93 -8.94 28.48
N GLY A 467 -23.76 -9.22 29.06
CA GLY A 467 -23.45 -10.45 29.79
C GLY A 467 -23.26 -11.71 28.92
N LYS A 468 -23.34 -11.62 27.58
CA LYS A 468 -23.13 -12.76 26.68
C LYS A 468 -21.73 -12.70 26.04
N PRO A 469 -21.08 -13.86 25.78
CA PRO A 469 -19.80 -13.89 25.08
C PRO A 469 -19.88 -13.21 23.71
N LEU A 470 -19.00 -12.24 23.47
CA LEU A 470 -18.90 -11.48 22.22
C LEU A 470 -17.62 -11.86 21.45
N VAL A 471 -16.49 -11.93 22.13
CA VAL A 471 -15.18 -12.30 21.55
C VAL A 471 -14.55 -13.37 22.43
N ARG A 472 -14.05 -14.44 21.81
CA ARG A 472 -13.33 -15.52 22.47
C ARG A 472 -11.87 -15.59 22.01
N GLU A 473 -11.07 -16.35 22.74
CA GLU A 473 -9.69 -16.63 22.36
C GLU A 473 -9.56 -17.29 20.98
N SER A 474 -10.51 -18.16 20.62
CA SER A 474 -10.55 -18.76 19.27
C SER A 474 -10.60 -17.71 18.16
N ASP A 475 -11.34 -16.62 18.36
CA ASP A 475 -11.52 -15.56 17.36
C ASP A 475 -10.24 -14.74 17.20
N LEU A 476 -9.56 -14.48 18.32
CA LEU A 476 -8.26 -13.82 18.38
C LEU A 476 -7.19 -14.62 17.65
N ILE A 477 -7.08 -15.92 17.93
CA ILE A 477 -6.12 -16.82 17.29
C ILE A 477 -6.39 -16.89 15.78
N ALA A 478 -7.66 -17.00 15.38
CA ALA A 478 -8.03 -17.02 13.97
C ALA A 478 -7.57 -15.74 13.26
N LEU A 479 -7.89 -14.56 13.81
CA LEU A 479 -7.44 -13.28 13.24
C LEU A 479 -5.91 -13.15 13.20
N ARG A 480 -5.20 -13.59 14.24
CA ARG A 480 -3.72 -13.57 14.25
C ARG A 480 -3.12 -14.46 13.15
N ASN A 481 -3.74 -15.61 12.89
CA ASN A 481 -3.27 -16.55 11.86
C ASN A 481 -3.50 -16.01 10.44
N GLU A 482 -4.45 -15.10 10.25
CA GLU A 482 -4.65 -14.38 8.99
C GLU A 482 -3.55 -13.33 8.73
N ILE A 483 -2.85 -12.87 9.78
CA ILE A 483 -1.80 -11.85 9.67
C ILE A 483 -0.45 -12.53 9.36
N PRO A 484 0.28 -12.08 8.31
CA PRO A 484 1.62 -12.56 8.00
C PRO A 484 2.55 -12.45 9.21
N GLU A 485 3.40 -13.45 9.43
CA GLU A 485 4.24 -13.53 10.62
C GLU A 485 5.13 -12.29 10.82
N SER A 486 5.69 -11.76 9.73
CA SER A 486 6.50 -10.54 9.73
C SER A 486 5.76 -9.28 10.15
N GLN A 487 4.42 -9.28 10.08
CA GLN A 487 3.57 -8.15 10.45
C GLN A 487 2.97 -8.28 11.85
N ARG A 488 2.98 -9.47 12.46
CA ARG A 488 2.29 -9.74 13.74
C ARG A 488 2.72 -8.82 14.87
N VAL A 489 3.98 -8.35 14.89
CA VAL A 489 4.52 -7.42 15.90
C VAL A 489 3.74 -6.09 15.95
N ALA A 490 3.17 -5.63 14.83
CA ALA A 490 2.35 -4.41 14.79
C ALA A 490 0.91 -4.62 15.33
N PHE A 491 0.52 -5.86 15.57
CA PHE A 491 -0.82 -6.29 15.93
C PHE A 491 -0.79 -7.12 17.21
N ASN A 492 -0.37 -6.48 18.30
CA ASN A 492 -0.38 -7.11 19.61
C ASN A 492 -1.78 -7.59 20.00
N ARG A 493 -1.83 -8.55 20.94
CA ARG A 493 -3.05 -9.11 21.51
C ARG A 493 -4.15 -8.09 21.82
N THR A 494 -3.83 -7.03 22.56
CA THR A 494 -4.82 -6.00 22.96
C THR A 494 -5.45 -5.33 21.74
N ARG A 495 -4.64 -4.94 20.75
CA ARG A 495 -5.12 -4.31 19.52
C ARG A 495 -6.03 -5.22 18.70
N LEU A 496 -5.72 -6.52 18.65
CA LEU A 496 -6.57 -7.51 17.97
C LEU A 496 -7.92 -7.70 18.69
N ILE A 497 -7.93 -7.71 20.02
CA ILE A 497 -9.17 -7.72 20.82
C ILE A 497 -10.01 -6.47 20.51
N ASP A 498 -9.38 -5.30 20.41
CA ASP A 498 -10.07 -4.05 20.09
C ASP A 498 -10.72 -4.11 18.69
N PHE A 499 -10.02 -4.64 17.68
CA PHE A 499 -10.58 -4.82 16.35
C PHE A 499 -11.78 -5.78 16.35
N LEU A 500 -11.64 -6.96 16.98
CA LEU A 500 -12.72 -7.94 17.07
C LEU A 500 -13.94 -7.37 17.81
N THR A 501 -13.71 -6.64 18.90
CA THR A 501 -14.77 -5.99 19.67
C THR A 501 -15.48 -4.93 18.83
N GLN A 502 -14.71 -4.06 18.19
CA GLN A 502 -15.25 -3.00 17.35
C GLN A 502 -16.10 -3.58 16.21
N TRP A 503 -15.61 -4.61 15.51
CA TRP A 503 -16.38 -5.25 14.45
C TRP A 503 -17.66 -5.92 14.96
N ALA A 504 -17.59 -6.61 16.10
CA ALA A 504 -18.76 -7.26 16.68
C ALA A 504 -19.83 -6.24 17.11
N VAL A 505 -19.41 -5.13 17.72
CA VAL A 505 -20.31 -4.06 18.16
C VAL A 505 -20.99 -3.34 16.98
N TYR A 506 -20.23 -3.00 15.93
CA TYR A 506 -20.84 -2.44 14.72
C TYR A 506 -21.77 -3.43 14.01
N ALA A 507 -21.43 -4.72 14.01
CA ALA A 507 -22.30 -5.74 13.44
C ALA A 507 -23.63 -5.88 14.22
N MET A 508 -23.61 -5.74 15.54
CA MET A 508 -24.83 -5.67 16.37
C MET A 508 -25.67 -4.45 16.02
N GLU A 509 -25.06 -3.28 15.85
CA GLU A 509 -25.78 -2.06 15.44
C GLU A 509 -26.39 -2.23 14.05
N ALA A 510 -25.63 -2.74 13.09
CA ALA A 510 -26.09 -2.97 11.74
C ALA A 510 -27.29 -3.93 11.67
N LYS A 511 -27.26 -5.02 12.44
CA LYS A 511 -28.38 -5.96 12.55
C LYS A 511 -29.61 -5.29 13.17
N SER A 512 -29.45 -4.30 14.04
CA SER A 512 -30.59 -3.52 14.57
C SER A 512 -31.27 -2.62 13.53
N PHE A 513 -30.63 -2.40 12.38
CA PHE A 513 -31.16 -1.70 11.21
C PHE A 513 -31.52 -2.65 10.06
N ASP A 514 -31.58 -3.96 10.30
CA ASP A 514 -31.84 -5.00 9.29
C ASP A 514 -30.84 -4.97 8.10
N LEU A 515 -29.62 -4.47 8.33
CA LEU A 515 -28.61 -4.36 7.26
C LEU A 515 -28.07 -5.72 6.82
N ASP A 516 -28.27 -6.78 7.59
CA ASP A 516 -28.03 -8.17 7.19
C ASP A 516 -28.99 -8.66 6.09
N GLN A 517 -30.09 -7.95 5.87
CA GLN A 517 -31.03 -8.21 4.79
C GLN A 517 -30.83 -7.30 3.57
N SER A 518 -29.94 -6.30 3.69
CA SER A 518 -29.59 -5.36 2.62
C SER A 518 -28.98 -6.07 1.42
N TRP A 519 -29.10 -5.45 0.24
CA TRP A 519 -28.46 -5.99 -0.96
C TRP A 519 -26.94 -5.87 -0.87
N GLU A 520 -26.42 -4.86 -0.16
CA GLU A 520 -24.99 -4.62 0.01
C GLU A 520 -24.32 -5.74 0.80
N TYR A 521 -24.93 -6.15 1.91
CA TYR A 521 -24.42 -7.26 2.70
C TYR A 521 -24.45 -8.56 1.87
N LYS A 522 -25.55 -8.84 1.17
CA LYS A 522 -25.67 -10.01 0.29
C LYS A 522 -24.62 -10.02 -0.82
N ALA A 523 -24.38 -8.88 -1.47
CA ALA A 523 -23.37 -8.73 -2.49
C ALA A 523 -21.95 -8.90 -1.93
N PHE A 524 -21.65 -8.34 -0.76
CA PHE A 524 -20.37 -8.55 -0.08
C PHE A 524 -20.14 -10.02 0.24
N VAL A 525 -21.14 -10.71 0.83
CA VAL A 525 -21.03 -12.14 1.13
C VAL A 525 -20.76 -12.96 -0.13
N ARG A 526 -21.47 -12.69 -1.24
CA ARG A 526 -21.24 -13.38 -2.52
C ARG A 526 -19.86 -13.07 -3.10
N GLN A 527 -19.42 -11.82 -3.05
CA GLN A 527 -18.10 -11.41 -3.51
C GLN A 527 -17.00 -12.09 -2.70
N THR A 528 -17.04 -12.00 -1.37
CA THR A 528 -16.07 -12.65 -0.49
C THR A 528 -16.09 -14.18 -0.67
N ARG A 529 -17.26 -14.79 -0.83
CA ARG A 529 -17.38 -16.22 -1.12
C ARG A 529 -16.63 -16.61 -2.39
N ARG A 530 -16.85 -15.85 -3.47
CA ARG A 530 -16.20 -16.05 -4.76
C ARG A 530 -14.68 -15.85 -4.65
N ASP A 531 -14.24 -14.80 -3.97
CA ASP A 531 -12.82 -14.48 -3.82
C ASP A 531 -12.09 -15.56 -3.00
N LEU A 532 -12.65 -15.98 -1.86
CA LEU A 532 -12.11 -17.10 -1.05
C LEU A 532 -12.12 -18.41 -1.82
N THR A 533 -13.19 -18.70 -2.57
CA THR A 533 -13.27 -19.90 -3.42
C THR A 533 -12.15 -19.91 -4.45
N ASN A 534 -11.93 -18.80 -5.15
CA ASN A 534 -10.88 -18.66 -6.15
C ASN A 534 -9.48 -18.73 -5.54
N GLN A 535 -9.29 -18.15 -4.36
CA GLN A 535 -8.03 -18.24 -3.62
C GLN A 535 -7.73 -19.69 -3.23
N TYR A 536 -8.68 -20.39 -2.60
CA TYR A 536 -8.49 -21.79 -2.26
C TYR A 536 -8.33 -22.71 -3.46
N PHE A 537 -8.95 -22.37 -4.58
CA PHE A 537 -8.73 -23.06 -5.84
C PHE A 537 -7.29 -22.90 -6.33
N LYS A 538 -6.75 -21.68 -6.33
CA LYS A 538 -5.34 -21.42 -6.66
C LYS A 538 -4.39 -22.20 -5.75
N ASP A 539 -4.64 -22.16 -4.44
CA ASP A 539 -3.79 -22.87 -3.47
C ASP A 539 -3.89 -24.40 -3.62
N SER A 540 -5.08 -24.92 -3.91
CA SER A 540 -5.27 -26.36 -4.15
C SER A 540 -4.65 -26.82 -5.47
N LEU A 541 -4.57 -25.99 -6.50
CA LEU A 541 -3.80 -26.30 -7.71
C LEU A 541 -2.29 -26.36 -7.43
N ARG A 542 -1.76 -25.48 -6.58
CA ARG A 542 -0.34 -25.52 -6.16
C ARG A 542 -0.02 -26.81 -5.38
N LEU A 543 -0.95 -27.25 -4.54
CA LEU A 543 -0.79 -28.44 -3.70
C LEU A 543 -1.14 -29.76 -4.41
N LYS A 544 -1.92 -29.73 -5.50
CA LYS A 544 -2.33 -30.95 -6.22
C LYS A 544 -1.11 -31.76 -6.65
N LYS A 545 -1.12 -33.07 -6.32
CA LYS A 545 -0.10 -34.00 -6.80
C LYS A 545 -0.42 -34.37 -8.25
N GLU A 546 0.10 -33.57 -9.18
CA GLU A 546 -0.06 -33.79 -10.63
C GLU A 546 1.11 -34.56 -11.23
N PHE A 547 2.29 -34.41 -10.63
CA PHE A 547 3.52 -35.06 -11.04
C PHE A 547 3.98 -36.03 -9.95
N SER A 548 4.68 -37.09 -10.35
CA SER A 548 5.30 -37.99 -9.38
C SER A 548 6.51 -37.31 -8.72
N ASP A 549 6.90 -37.79 -7.53
CA ASP A 549 8.08 -37.25 -6.85
C ASP A 549 9.35 -37.54 -7.67
N GLU A 550 9.33 -38.59 -8.50
CA GLU A 550 10.40 -38.95 -9.43
C GLU A 550 10.53 -37.95 -10.58
N ASP A 551 9.42 -37.52 -11.17
CA ASP A 551 9.43 -36.48 -12.21
C ASP A 551 10.01 -35.17 -11.67
N LEU A 552 9.59 -34.80 -10.46
CA LEU A 552 10.06 -33.58 -9.79
C LEU A 552 11.55 -33.66 -9.45
N LYS A 553 12.03 -34.79 -8.94
CA LYS A 553 13.46 -35.00 -8.64
C LYS A 553 14.30 -34.97 -9.91
N THR A 554 13.84 -35.63 -10.97
CA THR A 554 14.50 -35.61 -12.28
C THR A 554 14.71 -34.19 -12.78
N VAL A 555 13.67 -33.34 -12.69
CA VAL A 555 13.79 -31.93 -13.08
C VAL A 555 14.66 -31.13 -12.10
N PHE A 556 14.55 -31.38 -10.80
CA PHE A 556 15.39 -30.72 -9.80
C PHE A 556 16.88 -30.97 -10.08
N ASP A 557 17.26 -32.21 -10.40
CA ASP A 557 18.63 -32.58 -10.73
C ASP A 557 19.09 -31.92 -12.05
N GLN A 558 18.18 -31.73 -13.01
CA GLN A 558 18.47 -31.08 -14.29
C GLN A 558 18.65 -29.56 -14.17
N VAL A 559 17.74 -28.87 -13.47
CA VAL A 559 17.65 -27.39 -13.52
C VAL A 559 17.58 -26.71 -12.15
N GLY A 560 17.37 -27.45 -11.05
CA GLY A 560 17.12 -26.90 -9.71
C GLY A 560 18.21 -25.94 -9.24
N ALA A 561 19.49 -26.35 -9.36
CA ALA A 561 20.64 -25.52 -8.98
C ALA A 561 20.76 -24.21 -9.79
N LYS A 562 20.18 -24.15 -11.00
CA LYS A 562 20.16 -22.93 -11.83
C LYS A 562 18.96 -22.04 -11.51
N ILE A 563 17.83 -22.64 -11.13
CA ILE A 563 16.61 -21.92 -10.72
C ILE A 563 16.85 -21.19 -9.39
N ALA A 564 17.31 -21.90 -8.36
CA ALA A 564 17.63 -21.32 -7.06
C ALA A 564 18.80 -22.10 -6.41
N PRO A 565 20.04 -21.57 -6.50
CA PRO A 565 21.24 -22.32 -6.08
C PRO A 565 21.28 -22.78 -4.62
N THR A 566 20.51 -22.14 -3.73
CA THR A 566 20.51 -22.42 -2.29
C THR A 566 19.24 -23.11 -1.80
N ALA A 567 18.24 -23.31 -2.67
CA ALA A 567 16.95 -23.86 -2.27
C ALA A 567 17.00 -25.39 -2.22
N THR A 568 16.29 -25.99 -1.25
CA THR A 568 16.13 -27.44 -1.18
C THR A 568 15.15 -27.95 -2.22
N PHE A 569 15.10 -29.28 -2.41
CA PHE A 569 14.11 -29.92 -3.28
C PHE A 569 12.69 -29.55 -2.85
N GLU A 570 12.39 -29.63 -1.56
CA GLU A 570 11.08 -29.34 -0.98
C GLU A 570 10.66 -27.88 -1.21
N GLU A 571 11.61 -26.94 -1.11
CA GLU A 571 11.38 -25.51 -1.34
C GLU A 571 11.08 -25.20 -2.81
N LEU A 572 11.62 -25.98 -3.76
CA LEU A 572 11.45 -25.75 -5.20
C LEU A 572 10.26 -26.47 -5.83
N ILE A 573 9.55 -27.36 -5.11
CA ILE A 573 8.41 -28.12 -5.66
C ILE A 573 7.42 -27.23 -6.46
N PRO A 574 6.97 -26.06 -5.97
CA PRO A 574 6.04 -25.21 -6.72
C PRO A 574 6.60 -24.76 -8.09
N GLN A 575 7.86 -24.33 -8.13
CA GLN A 575 8.53 -23.86 -9.34
C GLN A 575 8.79 -25.00 -10.32
N LEU A 576 9.14 -26.20 -9.83
CA LEU A 576 9.34 -27.38 -10.66
C LEU A 576 8.03 -27.81 -11.35
N LYS A 577 6.88 -27.69 -10.66
CA LYS A 577 5.56 -27.93 -11.29
C LYS A 577 5.26 -26.91 -12.38
N ILE A 578 5.59 -25.64 -12.18
CA ILE A 578 5.41 -24.59 -13.19
C ILE A 578 6.31 -24.90 -14.40
N TYR A 579 7.57 -25.28 -14.17
CA TYR A 579 8.51 -25.67 -15.22
C TYR A 579 7.98 -26.83 -16.05
N LEU A 580 7.51 -27.91 -15.40
CA LEU A 580 6.97 -29.09 -16.09
C LEU A 580 5.73 -28.79 -16.95
N LYS A 581 4.99 -27.73 -16.61
CA LYS A 581 3.85 -27.25 -17.39
C LYS A 581 4.20 -26.18 -18.43
N THR A 582 5.45 -25.72 -18.46
CA THR A 582 5.87 -24.66 -19.37
C THR A 582 6.20 -25.27 -20.73
N PRO A 583 5.48 -24.90 -21.80
CA PRO A 583 5.78 -25.43 -23.13
C PRO A 583 7.18 -25.05 -23.59
N GLU A 584 7.87 -25.97 -24.24
CA GLU A 584 9.27 -25.79 -24.66
C GLU A 584 9.46 -24.56 -25.57
N ILE A 585 8.47 -24.25 -26.39
CA ILE A 585 8.49 -23.08 -27.29
C ILE A 585 8.57 -21.76 -26.53
N VAL A 586 8.01 -21.68 -25.32
CA VAL A 586 8.07 -20.49 -24.46
C VAL A 586 9.50 -20.32 -23.94
N LEU A 587 10.12 -21.40 -23.46
CA LEU A 587 11.52 -21.38 -22.99
C LEU A 587 12.48 -21.01 -24.12
N LYS A 588 12.33 -21.62 -25.29
CA LYS A 588 13.18 -21.30 -26.45
C LYS A 588 12.98 -19.88 -26.95
N ARG A 589 11.74 -19.36 -26.94
CA ARG A 589 11.47 -17.96 -27.26
C ARG A 589 12.24 -17.04 -26.33
N GLU A 590 12.19 -17.25 -25.02
CA GLU A 590 12.99 -16.46 -24.07
C GLU A 590 14.50 -16.56 -24.34
N TYR A 591 15.01 -17.77 -24.57
CA TYR A 591 16.42 -17.99 -24.86
C TYR A 591 16.88 -17.23 -26.10
N TYR A 592 16.15 -17.33 -27.21
CA TYR A 592 16.51 -16.63 -28.44
C TYR A 592 16.23 -15.13 -28.36
N PHE A 593 15.19 -14.70 -27.63
CA PHE A 593 14.90 -13.28 -27.45
C PHE A 593 16.04 -12.60 -26.68
N ASN A 594 16.52 -13.21 -25.59
CA ASN A 594 17.59 -12.67 -24.73
C ASN A 594 18.93 -13.40 -24.93
N MET A 595 19.28 -13.80 -26.14
CA MET A 595 20.43 -14.67 -26.44
C MET A 595 21.75 -14.17 -25.83
N ASP A 596 21.99 -12.85 -25.83
CA ASP A 596 23.20 -12.25 -25.25
C ASP A 596 23.30 -12.46 -23.73
N ALA A 597 22.17 -12.49 -23.02
CA ALA A 597 22.13 -12.78 -21.58
C ALA A 597 22.52 -14.22 -21.26
N TYR A 598 22.45 -15.12 -22.26
CA TYR A 598 22.74 -16.54 -22.13
C TYR A 598 24.03 -16.97 -22.85
N ARG A 599 24.84 -16.02 -23.35
CA ARG A 599 26.09 -16.30 -24.08
C ARG A 599 27.15 -17.08 -23.30
N SER A 600 27.07 -17.09 -21.96
CA SER A 600 27.98 -17.86 -21.10
C SER A 600 27.65 -19.35 -21.05
N PHE A 601 26.50 -19.74 -21.60
CA PHE A 601 26.06 -21.13 -21.70
C PHE A 601 26.37 -21.66 -23.11
N ALA A 602 26.72 -22.94 -23.21
CA ALA A 602 27.07 -23.55 -24.48
C ALA A 602 25.90 -23.58 -25.48
N ASP A 603 24.69 -23.82 -24.98
CA ASP A 603 23.46 -23.94 -25.77
C ASP A 603 22.23 -23.69 -24.89
N PHE A 604 21.04 -23.87 -25.48
CA PHE A 604 19.76 -23.77 -24.79
C PHE A 604 19.63 -24.76 -23.64
N GLU A 605 20.10 -26.00 -23.79
CA GLU A 605 20.00 -27.03 -22.75
C GLU A 605 20.79 -26.63 -21.50
N ALA A 606 22.02 -26.14 -21.69
CA ALA A 606 22.85 -25.63 -20.60
C ALA A 606 22.25 -24.38 -19.93
N ALA A 607 21.54 -23.54 -20.68
CA ALA A 607 20.90 -22.31 -20.19
C ALA A 607 19.49 -22.54 -19.60
N ARG A 608 18.87 -23.69 -19.86
CA ARG A 608 17.43 -23.94 -19.66
C ARG A 608 16.91 -23.57 -18.27
N GLY A 609 17.65 -23.91 -17.22
CA GLY A 609 17.26 -23.56 -15.84
C GLY A 609 17.32 -22.06 -15.54
N MET A 610 18.29 -21.34 -16.12
CA MET A 610 18.39 -19.88 -16.00
C MET A 610 17.31 -19.17 -16.82
N VAL A 611 17.03 -19.68 -18.03
CA VAL A 611 15.93 -19.22 -18.89
C VAL A 611 14.60 -19.31 -18.13
N PHE A 612 14.30 -20.49 -17.57
CA PHE A 612 13.07 -20.65 -16.78
C PHE A 612 13.04 -19.73 -15.57
N ARG A 613 14.16 -19.57 -14.83
CA ARG A 613 14.24 -18.65 -13.69
C ARG A 613 13.73 -17.26 -14.07
N ASN A 614 14.15 -16.76 -15.23
CA ASN A 614 13.83 -15.42 -15.70
C ASN A 614 12.35 -15.25 -16.11
N ILE A 615 11.66 -16.32 -16.52
CA ILE A 615 10.26 -16.25 -16.95
C ILE A 615 9.27 -16.93 -16.01
N SER A 616 9.72 -17.55 -14.93
CA SER A 616 8.90 -18.39 -14.04
C SER A 616 7.66 -17.67 -13.50
N SER A 617 7.77 -16.40 -13.12
CA SER A 617 6.63 -15.58 -12.64
C SER A 617 5.65 -15.21 -13.76
N ILE A 618 6.16 -14.93 -14.96
CA ILE A 618 5.35 -14.66 -16.15
C ILE A 618 4.57 -15.91 -16.53
N GLU A 619 5.21 -17.08 -16.50
CA GLU A 619 4.54 -18.34 -16.82
C GLU A 619 3.57 -18.82 -15.76
N GLU A 620 3.80 -18.55 -14.48
CA GLU A 620 2.76 -18.77 -13.47
C GLU A 620 1.48 -17.98 -13.81
N SER A 621 1.64 -16.72 -14.21
CA SER A 621 0.51 -15.87 -14.67
C SER A 621 -0.14 -16.39 -15.95
N ASN A 622 0.64 -16.80 -16.94
CA ASN A 622 0.11 -17.31 -18.20
C ASN A 622 -0.60 -18.66 -18.04
N GLN A 623 -0.12 -19.56 -17.17
CA GLN A 623 -0.83 -20.79 -16.81
C GLN A 623 -2.21 -20.50 -16.23
N TRP A 624 -2.31 -19.44 -15.41
CA TRP A 624 -3.59 -19.00 -14.88
C TRP A 624 -4.52 -18.48 -15.99
N LYS A 625 -4.02 -17.65 -16.92
CA LYS A 625 -4.81 -17.19 -18.07
C LYS A 625 -5.28 -18.33 -18.96
N ARG A 626 -4.45 -19.36 -19.17
CA ARG A 626 -4.81 -20.57 -19.93
C ARG A 626 -5.94 -21.33 -19.25
N LEU A 627 -5.89 -21.47 -17.93
CA LEU A 627 -6.97 -22.06 -17.15
C LEU A 627 -8.26 -21.22 -17.29
N GLU A 628 -8.17 -19.89 -17.20
CA GLU A 628 -9.33 -18.99 -17.41
C GLU A 628 -9.93 -19.17 -18.80
N ARG A 629 -9.11 -19.25 -19.87
CA ARG A 629 -9.58 -19.54 -21.23
C ARG A 629 -10.30 -20.88 -21.32
N ASP A 630 -9.67 -21.96 -20.85
CA ASP A 630 -10.25 -23.31 -20.84
C ASP A 630 -11.56 -23.33 -20.08
N MET A 631 -11.67 -22.43 -19.11
CA MET A 631 -12.85 -22.28 -18.33
C MET A 631 -14.01 -21.64 -19.11
N TRP A 632 -13.74 -20.55 -19.80
CA TRP A 632 -14.73 -19.92 -20.66
C TRP A 632 -15.21 -20.80 -21.80
N SER A 633 -14.35 -21.68 -22.34
CA SER A 633 -14.78 -22.63 -23.38
C SER A 633 -15.74 -23.70 -22.84
N LYS A 634 -15.63 -24.04 -21.56
CA LYS A 634 -16.45 -25.07 -20.91
C LYS A 634 -17.82 -24.56 -20.42
N TYR A 635 -17.92 -23.33 -19.93
CA TYR A 635 -19.15 -22.82 -19.32
C TYR A 635 -19.86 -21.83 -20.23
N LYS A 636 -21.11 -22.17 -20.58
CA LYS A 636 -21.99 -21.24 -21.28
C LYS A 636 -22.36 -20.08 -20.36
N VAL A 637 -21.94 -18.88 -20.72
CA VAL A 637 -22.37 -17.64 -20.07
C VAL A 637 -23.52 -17.03 -20.84
N THR A 638 -24.57 -16.63 -20.14
CA THR A 638 -25.73 -15.93 -20.71
C THR A 638 -25.95 -14.64 -19.92
N VAL A 639 -25.89 -13.50 -20.60
CA VAL A 639 -26.21 -12.18 -20.03
C VAL A 639 -27.65 -11.85 -20.38
N PHE A 640 -28.48 -11.55 -19.37
CA PHE A 640 -29.91 -11.27 -19.53
C PHE A 640 -30.22 -9.78 -19.52
N ASN A 641 -29.39 -8.96 -18.85
CA ASN A 641 -29.61 -7.53 -18.75
C ASN A 641 -28.92 -6.82 -19.94
N SER A 642 -29.72 -6.22 -20.82
CA SER A 642 -29.26 -5.52 -22.03
C SER A 642 -28.52 -4.21 -21.76
N LYS A 643 -28.55 -3.68 -20.53
CA LYS A 643 -27.77 -2.51 -20.10
C LYS A 643 -26.34 -2.85 -19.72
N MET A 644 -26.01 -4.13 -19.59
CA MET A 644 -24.63 -4.53 -19.29
C MET A 644 -23.74 -4.40 -20.52
N PRO A 645 -22.44 -4.11 -20.32
CA PRO A 645 -21.46 -4.16 -21.39
C PRO A 645 -21.43 -5.53 -22.06
N ALA A 646 -21.04 -5.55 -23.34
CA ALA A 646 -20.79 -6.81 -24.02
C ALA A 646 -19.73 -7.62 -23.27
N LEU A 647 -19.93 -8.93 -23.17
CA LEU A 647 -18.86 -9.81 -22.74
C LEU A 647 -17.71 -9.66 -23.73
N LYS A 648 -16.50 -9.47 -23.21
CA LYS A 648 -15.31 -9.45 -24.05
C LYS A 648 -15.25 -10.78 -24.79
N THR A 649 -15.23 -10.72 -26.13
CA THR A 649 -15.23 -11.89 -27.00
C THR A 649 -14.15 -12.85 -26.53
N ILE A 650 -14.60 -14.02 -26.12
CA ILE A 650 -13.83 -14.93 -25.28
C ILE A 650 -12.63 -15.42 -26.08
N PHE A 651 -11.45 -14.98 -25.66
CA PHE A 651 -10.11 -15.55 -25.74
C PHE A 651 -9.71 -16.47 -26.90
N SER A 652 -10.52 -16.74 -27.93
CA SER A 652 -10.18 -17.60 -29.06
C SER A 652 -9.01 -16.98 -29.81
N SER A 653 -8.12 -17.81 -30.35
CA SER A 653 -7.02 -17.31 -31.17
C SER A 653 -7.55 -16.41 -32.29
N ASP A 654 -8.66 -16.80 -32.92
CA ASP A 654 -9.22 -16.11 -34.08
C ASP A 654 -9.80 -14.74 -33.72
N SER A 655 -10.51 -14.64 -32.59
CA SER A 655 -11.00 -13.35 -32.09
C SER A 655 -9.86 -12.41 -31.72
N LEU A 656 -8.82 -12.93 -31.05
CA LEU A 656 -7.65 -12.13 -30.70
C LEU A 656 -6.87 -11.68 -31.94
N PHE A 657 -6.77 -12.52 -32.96
CA PHE A 657 -6.18 -12.14 -34.25
C PHE A 657 -6.97 -11.03 -34.92
N LEU A 658 -8.30 -11.18 -35.01
CA LEU A 658 -9.16 -10.16 -35.61
C LEU A 658 -9.05 -8.82 -34.89
N GLU A 659 -9.04 -8.82 -33.55
CA GLU A 659 -8.85 -7.60 -32.74
C GLU A 659 -7.45 -7.00 -32.95
N ALA A 660 -6.39 -7.82 -32.98
CA ALA A 660 -5.04 -7.36 -33.22
C ALA A 660 -4.89 -6.72 -34.61
N GLU A 661 -5.45 -7.34 -35.65
CA GLU A 661 -5.47 -6.83 -37.02
C GLU A 661 -6.27 -5.52 -37.12
N GLN A 662 -7.42 -5.42 -36.44
CA GLN A 662 -8.18 -4.17 -36.37
C GLN A 662 -7.39 -3.06 -35.68
N PHE A 663 -6.70 -3.34 -34.58
CA PHE A 663 -5.84 -2.35 -33.92
C PHE A 663 -4.68 -1.93 -34.81
N TYR A 664 -4.04 -2.87 -35.48
CA TYR A 664 -2.94 -2.61 -36.41
C TYR A 664 -3.40 -1.70 -37.57
N ASN A 665 -4.52 -2.04 -38.21
CA ASN A 665 -5.10 -1.24 -39.31
C ASN A 665 -5.49 0.17 -38.87
N ASN A 666 -5.87 0.35 -37.60
CA ASN A 666 -6.17 1.65 -36.99
C ASN A 666 -4.93 2.38 -36.44
N ARG A 667 -3.71 1.89 -36.74
CA ARG A 667 -2.41 2.41 -36.24
C ARG A 667 -2.29 2.42 -34.70
N LYS A 668 -3.06 1.59 -34.01
CA LYS A 668 -2.98 1.34 -32.56
C LYS A 668 -2.01 0.19 -32.29
N LEU A 669 -0.74 0.44 -32.58
CA LEU A 669 0.29 -0.60 -32.65
C LEU A 669 0.55 -1.29 -31.31
N ASN A 670 0.49 -0.56 -30.19
CA ASN A 670 0.70 -1.12 -28.86
C ASN A 670 -0.42 -2.09 -28.46
N GLU A 671 -1.67 -1.76 -28.76
CA GLU A 671 -2.83 -2.61 -28.51
C GLU A 671 -2.81 -3.86 -29.41
N ALA A 672 -2.41 -3.71 -30.67
CA ALA A 672 -2.20 -4.84 -31.57
C ALA A 672 -1.13 -5.80 -31.02
N ARG A 673 0.03 -5.26 -30.61
CA ARG A 673 1.12 -6.03 -30.00
C ARG A 673 0.66 -6.77 -28.75
N ALA A 674 -0.09 -6.10 -27.87
CA ALA A 674 -0.60 -6.69 -26.63
C ALA A 674 -1.54 -7.89 -26.90
N ASN A 675 -2.38 -7.81 -27.94
CA ASN A 675 -3.23 -8.94 -28.33
C ASN A 675 -2.43 -10.11 -28.91
N TYR A 676 -1.41 -9.85 -29.75
CA TYR A 676 -0.53 -10.92 -30.21
C TYR A 676 0.25 -11.58 -29.07
N GLU A 677 0.70 -10.82 -28.07
CA GLU A 677 1.33 -11.38 -26.85
C GLU A 677 0.35 -12.26 -26.06
N LEU A 678 -0.91 -11.85 -25.99
CA LEU A 678 -1.96 -12.62 -25.34
C LEU A 678 -2.21 -13.94 -26.09
N ILE A 679 -2.15 -13.94 -27.44
CA ILE A 679 -2.22 -15.17 -28.24
C ILE A 679 -1.07 -16.11 -27.86
N ARG A 680 0.18 -15.62 -27.80
CA ARG A 680 1.33 -16.45 -27.39
C ARG A 680 1.18 -17.03 -25.99
N SER A 681 0.68 -16.21 -25.07
CA SER A 681 0.48 -16.59 -23.66
C SER A 681 -0.62 -17.63 -23.48
N LEU A 682 -1.73 -17.49 -24.22
CA LEU A 682 -2.88 -18.37 -24.12
C LEU A 682 -2.70 -19.65 -24.95
N TYR A 683 -2.11 -19.55 -26.13
CA TYR A 683 -2.02 -20.65 -27.10
C TYR A 683 -0.59 -21.08 -27.42
N PRO A 684 0.26 -21.36 -26.41
CA PRO A 684 1.63 -21.80 -26.65
C PRO A 684 1.70 -23.15 -27.39
N ASP A 685 0.68 -24.01 -27.23
CA ASP A 685 0.63 -25.32 -27.89
C ASP A 685 0.04 -25.25 -29.33
N ASN A 686 -0.52 -24.10 -29.73
CA ASN A 686 -0.94 -23.88 -31.11
C ASN A 686 0.22 -23.21 -31.88
N GLU A 687 1.09 -24.05 -32.44
CA GLU A 687 2.28 -23.57 -33.15
C GLU A 687 1.95 -22.56 -34.26
N ALA A 688 0.87 -22.77 -35.02
CA ALA A 688 0.49 -21.86 -36.09
C ALA A 688 0.13 -20.45 -35.55
N ALA A 689 -0.65 -20.39 -34.48
CA ALA A 689 -1.02 -19.13 -33.83
C ALA A 689 0.20 -18.47 -33.17
N TYR A 690 1.04 -19.23 -32.47
CA TYR A 690 2.22 -18.72 -31.80
C TYR A 690 3.26 -18.17 -32.79
N LYS A 691 3.45 -18.88 -33.91
CA LYS A 691 4.29 -18.47 -35.03
C LYS A 691 3.81 -17.16 -35.65
N LYS A 692 2.54 -17.10 -36.09
CA LYS A 692 1.96 -15.86 -36.66
C LYS A 692 2.13 -14.69 -35.69
N ALA A 693 1.73 -14.86 -34.42
CA ALA A 693 1.85 -13.81 -33.43
C ALA A 693 3.29 -13.32 -33.22
N THR A 694 4.29 -14.21 -33.25
CA THR A 694 5.70 -13.83 -33.11
C THR A 694 6.19 -12.97 -34.28
N PHE A 695 5.83 -13.31 -35.52
CA PHE A 695 6.19 -12.52 -36.69
C PHE A 695 5.55 -11.13 -36.69
N GLU A 696 4.26 -11.06 -36.34
CA GLU A 696 3.52 -9.81 -36.29
C GLU A 696 4.04 -8.88 -35.18
N ILE A 697 4.45 -9.43 -34.03
CA ILE A 697 5.09 -8.65 -32.95
C ILE A 697 6.43 -8.07 -33.44
N ALA A 698 7.26 -8.84 -34.15
CA ALA A 698 8.51 -8.33 -34.71
C ALA A 698 8.29 -7.18 -35.71
N THR A 699 7.24 -7.31 -36.53
CA THR A 699 6.84 -6.30 -37.51
C THR A 699 6.37 -5.03 -36.81
N ILE A 700 5.50 -5.15 -35.81
CA ILE A 700 5.01 -4.03 -35.01
C ILE A 700 6.15 -3.34 -34.26
N ASP A 701 7.06 -4.11 -33.64
CA ASP A 701 8.20 -3.54 -32.92
C ASP A 701 9.13 -2.77 -33.87
N ASN A 702 9.27 -3.21 -35.12
CA ASN A 702 10.01 -2.46 -36.14
C ASN A 702 9.32 -1.13 -36.50
N GLU A 703 8.01 -1.17 -36.74
CA GLU A 703 7.22 0.03 -37.06
C GLU A 703 7.11 1.02 -35.90
N ASN A 704 7.15 0.53 -34.67
CA ASN A 704 7.21 1.33 -33.44
C ASN A 704 8.63 1.81 -33.11
N GLU A 705 9.60 1.61 -34.01
CA GLU A 705 11.01 1.97 -33.83
C GLU A 705 11.67 1.31 -32.60
N SER A 706 11.07 0.24 -32.08
CA SER A 706 11.60 -0.60 -31.01
C SER A 706 12.59 -1.62 -31.57
N TYR A 707 13.61 -1.12 -32.28
CA TYR A 707 14.49 -1.90 -33.15
C TYR A 707 15.22 -3.05 -32.45
N ASN A 708 15.63 -2.89 -31.19
CA ASN A 708 16.24 -3.98 -30.41
C ASN A 708 15.27 -5.14 -30.17
N ASN A 709 13.99 -4.84 -29.90
CA ASN A 709 12.95 -5.86 -29.72
C ASN A 709 12.60 -6.51 -31.06
N ALA A 710 12.48 -5.71 -32.12
CA ALA A 710 12.23 -6.19 -33.47
C ALA A 710 13.31 -7.18 -33.93
N GLU A 711 14.58 -6.82 -33.79
CA GLU A 711 15.73 -7.70 -34.08
C GLU A 711 15.65 -9.00 -33.28
N SER A 712 15.34 -8.90 -31.98
CA SER A 712 15.25 -10.06 -31.09
C SER A 712 14.08 -10.98 -31.46
N GLU A 713 12.91 -10.45 -31.81
CA GLU A 713 11.75 -11.25 -32.24
C GLU A 713 11.95 -11.86 -33.63
N TYR A 714 12.57 -11.15 -34.57
CA TYR A 714 12.95 -11.75 -35.86
C TYR A 714 13.97 -12.88 -35.67
N ARG A 715 14.92 -12.72 -34.73
CA ARG A 715 15.84 -13.80 -34.32
C ARG A 715 15.07 -14.99 -33.76
N VAL A 716 14.15 -14.76 -32.82
CA VAL A 716 13.27 -15.81 -32.28
C VAL A 716 12.55 -16.54 -33.40
N TYR A 717 11.90 -15.81 -34.31
CA TYR A 717 11.13 -16.40 -35.41
C TYR A 717 12.00 -17.30 -36.29
N TYR A 718 13.12 -16.77 -36.75
CA TYR A 718 14.04 -17.50 -37.62
C TYR A 718 14.67 -18.72 -36.92
N SER A 719 15.01 -18.60 -35.63
CA SER A 719 15.57 -19.70 -34.85
C SER A 719 14.58 -20.82 -34.56
N LEU A 720 13.31 -20.49 -34.32
CA LEU A 720 12.27 -21.48 -34.02
C LEU A 720 11.71 -22.15 -35.28
N TRP A 721 11.58 -21.42 -36.39
CA TRP A 721 10.92 -21.91 -37.60
C TRP A 721 11.75 -21.67 -38.87
N PRO A 722 13.00 -22.14 -38.97
CA PRO A 722 13.93 -21.79 -40.07
C PRO A 722 13.44 -22.18 -41.47
N THR A 723 12.49 -23.12 -41.58
CA THR A 723 11.93 -23.61 -42.86
C THR A 723 10.60 -22.95 -43.24
N ASP A 724 10.06 -22.07 -42.40
CA ASP A 724 8.79 -21.39 -42.68
C ASP A 724 8.91 -20.38 -43.84
N PRO A 725 7.86 -20.19 -44.68
CA PRO A 725 7.91 -19.23 -45.78
C PRO A 725 8.26 -17.79 -45.37
N ASN A 726 7.94 -17.37 -44.15
CA ASN A 726 8.32 -16.04 -43.66
C ASN A 726 9.73 -15.97 -43.07
N SER A 727 10.47 -17.09 -42.98
CA SER A 727 11.83 -17.10 -42.41
C SER A 727 12.84 -16.40 -43.30
N GLU A 728 12.62 -16.40 -44.61
CA GLU A 728 13.33 -15.53 -45.55
C GLU A 728 13.15 -14.06 -45.13
N LYS A 729 11.91 -13.61 -45.00
CA LYS A 729 11.59 -12.22 -44.60
C LYS A 729 12.12 -11.88 -43.21
N ALA A 730 12.04 -12.79 -42.25
CA ALA A 730 12.55 -12.58 -40.90
C ALA A 730 14.07 -12.41 -40.89
N LEU A 731 14.82 -13.26 -41.62
CA LEU A 731 16.28 -13.16 -41.71
C LEU A 731 16.71 -11.84 -42.36
N PHE A 732 16.06 -11.47 -43.47
CA PHE A 732 16.29 -10.18 -44.12
C PHE A 732 16.00 -9.01 -43.18
N SER A 733 14.81 -8.99 -42.56
CA SER A 733 14.36 -7.90 -41.70
C SER A 733 15.27 -7.74 -40.48
N ARG A 734 15.73 -8.84 -39.89
CA ARG A 734 16.72 -8.82 -38.80
C ARG A 734 18.02 -8.15 -39.22
N ALA A 735 18.60 -8.57 -40.35
CA ALA A 735 19.85 -8.02 -40.86
C ALA A 735 19.70 -6.54 -41.24
N PHE A 736 18.56 -6.18 -41.84
CA PHE A 736 18.21 -4.80 -42.18
C PHE A 736 18.10 -3.93 -40.94
N VAL A 737 17.35 -4.34 -39.91
CA VAL A 737 17.22 -3.60 -38.65
C VAL A 737 18.59 -3.38 -37.99
N LEU A 738 19.45 -4.40 -38.01
CA LEU A 738 20.81 -4.28 -37.47
C LEU A 738 21.65 -3.24 -38.21
N SER A 739 21.68 -3.26 -39.55
CA SER A 739 22.50 -2.34 -40.32
C SER A 739 21.89 -0.93 -40.38
N GLU A 740 20.63 -0.83 -40.77
CA GLU A 740 20.02 0.45 -41.10
C GLU A 740 19.49 1.19 -39.86
N ASN A 741 18.92 0.49 -38.88
CA ASN A 741 18.32 1.14 -37.72
C ASN A 741 19.27 1.17 -36.51
N LEU A 742 19.96 0.07 -36.22
CA LEU A 742 20.86 -0.06 -35.06
C LEU A 742 22.34 0.28 -35.37
N LYS A 743 22.68 0.50 -36.64
CA LYS A 743 24.04 0.81 -37.12
C LYS A 743 25.10 -0.20 -36.66
N ASN A 744 24.70 -1.48 -36.59
CA ASN A 744 25.53 -2.60 -36.17
C ASN A 744 25.87 -3.52 -37.35
N ASP A 745 26.65 -2.98 -38.28
CA ASP A 745 27.09 -3.66 -39.49
C ASP A 745 27.89 -4.94 -39.20
N SER A 746 28.58 -4.99 -38.05
CA SER A 746 29.35 -6.16 -37.63
C SER A 746 28.48 -7.41 -37.42
N LEU A 747 27.23 -7.21 -36.97
CA LEU A 747 26.25 -8.29 -36.82
C LEU A 747 25.38 -8.45 -38.06
N ALA A 748 25.12 -7.38 -38.81
CA ALA A 748 24.28 -7.44 -40.02
C ALA A 748 24.96 -8.16 -41.20
N LEU A 749 26.24 -7.87 -41.47
CA LEU A 749 26.97 -8.42 -42.60
C LEU A 749 26.97 -9.97 -42.67
N PRO A 750 27.27 -10.71 -41.58
CA PRO A 750 27.21 -12.17 -41.64
C PRO A 750 25.78 -12.69 -41.89
N LEU A 751 24.73 -11.99 -41.43
CA LEU A 751 23.35 -12.39 -41.67
C LEU A 751 22.92 -12.17 -43.13
N PHE A 752 23.33 -11.07 -43.76
CA PHE A 752 23.09 -10.87 -45.18
C PHE A 752 23.82 -11.91 -46.06
N LYS A 753 25.03 -12.32 -45.68
CA LYS A 753 25.76 -13.40 -46.36
C LYS A 753 25.06 -14.75 -46.17
N ASP A 754 24.56 -15.04 -44.98
CA ASP A 754 23.73 -16.23 -44.70
C ASP A 754 22.45 -16.21 -45.55
N PHE A 755 21.81 -15.03 -45.70
CA PHE A 755 20.61 -14.84 -46.51
C PHE A 755 20.83 -15.23 -47.98
N ILE A 756 21.87 -14.72 -48.64
CA ILE A 756 22.15 -15.06 -50.05
C ILE A 756 22.41 -16.56 -50.21
N THR A 757 23.11 -17.15 -49.23
CA THR A 757 23.45 -18.57 -49.24
C THR A 757 22.20 -19.45 -49.13
N LYS A 758 21.27 -19.10 -48.23
CA LYS A 758 20.06 -19.88 -47.97
C LYS A 758 18.92 -19.61 -48.95
N TYR A 759 18.81 -18.38 -49.44
CA TYR A 759 17.73 -17.93 -50.32
C TYR A 759 18.27 -17.35 -51.65
N PRO A 760 19.02 -18.14 -52.45
CA PRO A 760 19.69 -17.65 -53.66
C PRO A 760 18.72 -17.26 -54.80
N LYS A 761 17.43 -17.57 -54.65
CA LYS A 761 16.34 -17.24 -55.59
C LYS A 761 15.38 -16.19 -55.03
N SER A 762 15.70 -15.59 -53.88
CA SER A 762 14.89 -14.52 -53.28
C SER A 762 14.77 -13.32 -54.22
N GLU A 763 13.60 -12.69 -54.26
CA GLU A 763 13.40 -11.39 -54.92
C GLU A 763 14.20 -10.27 -54.23
N LEU A 764 14.54 -10.45 -52.95
CA LEU A 764 15.34 -9.50 -52.16
C LEU A 764 16.84 -9.66 -52.38
N LYS A 765 17.28 -10.66 -53.16
CA LYS A 765 18.70 -10.97 -53.32
C LYS A 765 19.51 -9.78 -53.83
N GLU A 766 19.04 -9.09 -54.87
CA GLU A 766 19.76 -7.93 -55.42
C GLU A 766 19.88 -6.80 -54.40
N SER A 767 18.82 -6.54 -53.62
CA SER A 767 18.84 -5.57 -52.52
C SER A 767 19.83 -5.96 -51.44
N VAL A 768 19.90 -7.24 -51.07
CA VAL A 768 20.87 -7.76 -50.08
C VAL A 768 22.30 -7.66 -50.59
N GLU A 769 22.56 -8.00 -51.86
CA GLU A 769 23.89 -7.84 -52.47
C GLU A 769 24.34 -6.37 -52.48
N TRP A 770 23.42 -5.44 -52.72
CA TRP A 770 23.71 -4.01 -52.61
C TRP A 770 24.04 -3.60 -51.17
N LEU A 771 23.26 -4.05 -50.18
CA LEU A 771 23.49 -3.76 -48.77
C LEU A 771 24.84 -4.30 -48.28
N ILE A 772 25.22 -5.53 -48.67
CA ILE A 772 26.54 -6.10 -48.38
C ILE A 772 27.65 -5.21 -48.93
N LYS A 773 27.56 -4.82 -50.21
CA LYS A 773 28.56 -3.93 -50.84
C LYS A 773 28.62 -2.58 -50.13
N ASN A 774 27.47 -2.03 -49.73
CA ASN A 774 27.43 -0.77 -49.01
C ASN A 774 28.14 -0.85 -47.66
N ILE A 775 27.85 -1.89 -46.86
CA ILE A 775 28.53 -2.16 -45.58
C ILE A 775 30.03 -2.35 -45.78
N GLU A 776 30.45 -3.18 -46.75
CA GLU A 776 31.86 -3.43 -47.05
C GLU A 776 32.59 -2.17 -47.55
N SER A 777 31.86 -1.23 -48.15
CA SER A 777 32.38 0.09 -48.53
C SER A 777 32.41 1.11 -47.37
N ASN A 778 32.00 0.70 -46.17
CA ASN A 778 31.80 1.58 -45.01
C ASN A 778 30.82 2.73 -45.31
N GLY A 779 29.71 2.41 -45.99
CA GLY A 779 28.62 3.34 -46.30
C GLY A 779 28.86 4.29 -47.50
N LYS A 780 30.01 4.18 -48.18
CA LYS A 780 30.35 5.08 -49.31
C LYS A 780 29.35 4.98 -50.47
N LEU A 781 28.85 3.79 -50.77
CA LEU A 781 27.90 3.61 -51.89
C LEU A 781 26.58 4.35 -51.65
N ALA A 782 26.06 4.31 -50.41
CA ALA A 782 24.88 5.08 -50.05
C ALA A 782 25.14 6.60 -50.12
N GLN A 783 26.31 7.07 -49.67
CA GLN A 783 26.70 8.48 -49.76
C GLN A 783 26.77 8.96 -51.22
N GLU A 784 27.45 8.21 -52.08
CA GLU A 784 27.56 8.52 -53.51
C GLU A 784 26.20 8.51 -54.21
N LEU A 785 25.29 7.62 -53.80
CA LEU A 785 23.93 7.57 -54.34
C LEU A 785 23.13 8.81 -53.94
N VAL A 786 23.17 9.21 -52.66
CA VAL A 786 22.52 10.44 -52.18
C VAL A 786 23.09 11.66 -52.90
N GLU A 787 24.41 11.78 -53.03
CA GLU A 787 25.06 12.88 -53.76
C GLU A 787 24.65 12.94 -55.24
N LYS A 788 24.51 11.78 -55.89
CA LYS A 788 24.02 11.72 -57.28
C LYS A 788 22.56 12.15 -57.40
N ILE A 789 21.70 11.71 -56.48
CA ILE A 789 20.28 12.11 -56.46
C ILE A 789 20.16 13.61 -56.25
N SER A 790 20.87 14.18 -55.26
CA SER A 790 20.86 15.61 -55.00
C SER A 790 21.38 16.43 -56.19
N LYS A 791 22.40 15.96 -56.92
CA LYS A 791 22.87 16.61 -58.16
C LYS A 791 21.85 16.55 -59.30
N ILE A 792 21.07 15.47 -59.40
CA ILE A 792 19.98 15.34 -60.38
C ILE A 792 18.83 16.31 -60.04
N GLU A 793 18.44 16.41 -58.76
CA GLU A 793 17.43 17.37 -58.31
C GLU A 793 17.86 18.83 -58.51
N GLU A 794 19.15 19.15 -58.30
CA GLU A 794 19.71 20.47 -58.59
C GLU A 794 19.72 20.78 -60.10
N THR A 795 20.03 19.81 -60.96
CA THR A 795 20.05 20.01 -62.43
C THR A 795 18.64 20.11 -63.03
N ASP A 796 17.65 19.40 -62.49
CA ASP A 796 16.24 19.57 -62.88
C ASP A 796 15.64 20.90 -62.38
N SER A 797 16.08 21.41 -61.23
CA SER A 797 15.65 22.72 -60.73
C SER A 797 16.17 23.89 -61.60
N LEU A 798 17.37 23.75 -62.18
CA LEU A 798 17.98 24.71 -63.10
C LEU A 798 17.40 24.64 -64.53
N GLY A 799 16.75 23.54 -64.90
CA GLY A 799 16.05 23.36 -66.18
C GLY A 799 14.67 24.03 -66.26
N SER A 800 14.09 24.46 -65.13
CA SER A 800 12.72 25.02 -65.08
C SER A 800 12.63 26.56 -65.17
N ILE A 801 13.75 27.27 -65.33
CA ILE A 801 13.79 28.76 -65.34
C ILE A 801 14.00 29.36 -66.75
N SER A 802 14.12 28.59 -67.85
CA SER A 802 14.42 29.21 -69.17
C SER A 802 13.23 29.60 -70.06
N ASP A 803 11.98 29.23 -69.77
CA ASP A 803 10.85 29.46 -70.70
C ASP A 803 9.83 30.51 -70.25
N LYS A 804 10.29 31.70 -69.84
CA LYS A 804 9.45 32.92 -69.85
C LYS A 804 10.25 34.16 -70.23
N LYS A 805 10.53 34.34 -71.53
CA LYS A 805 10.68 35.67 -72.15
C LYS A 805 10.54 35.61 -73.67
N ALA A 806 9.73 36.54 -74.21
CA ALA A 806 9.27 36.71 -75.60
C ALA A 806 8.22 35.67 -76.01
N GLU A 807 6.98 36.01 -76.39
CA GLU A 807 6.36 37.23 -76.94
C GLU A 807 5.06 37.65 -76.24
#